data_AF-A0A6I1GFA9-F1
#
_entry.id   AF-A0A6I1GFA9-F1
#
_cell.length_a   1.000
_cell.length_b   1.000
_cell.length_c   1.000
_cell.angle_alpha   90.00
_cell.angle_beta   90.00
_cell.angle_gamma   90.00
#
_symmetry.space_group_name_H-M   'P 1'
#
loop_
_entity.id
_entity.type
_entity.pdbx_description
1 polymer ?
#
loop_
_entity_poly.entity_id
_entity_poly.type
_entity_poly.pdbx_seq_one_letter_code
_entity_poly.pdbx_strand_id
1 'polypeptide(L)'
;MSTNIKLFVSCHKPGIHIPDNPLLQPIHVGAAISNVTLPGMLRDDGSDNISAKNRSYCELTAQYWAWKNVDADYYGFLHYRRYFNFSGKELPIHHEPFIFGDVVEERNDDATLKLLGNDEATMRRVIESHDFIAPTMAYAPDVKTVYEHYQYSAGHHIEDLDTVLDIIKLKYPEIWPSAERYINQKGIYACNMFVMNRELFHEYSAFLFDVLAEHEKLTDISHYTAVARRVSGYLGERLCGMYLTYLYDKGLNGIDLQRVYFKNPNEPGTTVSDDTVETTKSRKKEFIHIENVTRGRGKIYATLSADQNVNAAKFTATSKTEQDWPLPVKVMDTSAFGPLMVLPLTGVSQTVTVQALDKSGTVQNTLVKEITHKEAKRLSQMHTLLRNETATRIRNYDKQPLLGDTRVKVIDVMADADGSDIVQGQIVVPGVKANEERTFIEVKVLDSDGHPLTAGEWTCFSDETEEMENLPGFKVRRISYSVHIPHSTSFMIWVRFPDCATLPDAFEHFDTVEVAEHRQGWQSIRETANATHDYDEWFRANHRATTVELKLQQQVKFDEQPKYSIIVPLYKTPIPFLRDMVKSVQLQTYRNWELLLVNASPDEVELAAAVDGYCKADSRIKHLHVTENKGITLNTNVGIQAATGDFLCFLDHDDVLEPDALYCYTKAVNEHPDTDMLYCDEDKLVDGKYREPFFKTEWNPDLLLGMNYVCHFLTVRKSIMDTLDLPGSEYDGSQDYHMTFRIGEKARYVHHEPRVLYHWRVHEHSTAKRADQKDYALETSRLAIETHLERIGVKGRVVDSPLSPRRFVVEYDLGDHPLVSIIIPNKDALPVLHQCLSAIRKYTTYDNYEIVIVENNSEKPETFAYYDAVQKLDPRIHVATLTGMDSFNFSRIINFGAAHSQGEYLLMLNNDTKVITPNWIEELLGPCTREDVGCTGAKLLFPDGTIQHVGIGFGPSGPGHMYHAYPANLGGNFEATLLARDMGAVTAACLMVSRKVFEAVGGMDEELAVNYNDVDFCLSVLKSGKRVVMCPTAQLYHFESMSRGAEVSGAKALRFQSERGLFMRKWPEVFRAETAPFTNPNLAFGDMFEEINHGQRESIW
;
A
#
# COMPACT_ATOMS: atom_id res chain seq x y z
N MET A 1 -26.45 -29.83 50.60
CA MET A 1 -26.83 -29.86 49.16
C MET A 1 -25.56 -30.19 48.40
N SER A 2 -25.62 -30.99 47.34
CA SER A 2 -24.44 -31.19 46.49
C SER A 2 -24.04 -29.87 45.83
N THR A 3 -22.74 -29.61 45.69
CA THR A 3 -22.19 -28.44 45.00
C THR A 3 -22.81 -28.32 43.61
N ASN A 4 -23.29 -27.13 43.25
CA ASN A 4 -23.94 -26.88 41.96
C ASN A 4 -22.87 -26.58 40.90
N ILE A 5 -22.46 -27.60 40.14
CA ILE A 5 -21.44 -27.49 39.09
C ILE A 5 -22.12 -27.48 37.72
N LYS A 6 -21.76 -26.51 36.87
CA LYS A 6 -22.32 -26.34 35.52
C LYS A 6 -21.19 -26.22 34.49
N LEU A 7 -21.01 -27.26 33.68
CA LEU A 7 -20.03 -27.29 32.59
C LEU A 7 -20.75 -27.15 31.26
N PHE A 8 -20.65 -25.99 30.62
CA PHE A 8 -21.31 -25.70 29.37
C PHE A 8 -20.56 -26.33 28.20
N VAL A 9 -21.29 -27.10 27.39
CA VAL A 9 -20.75 -27.72 26.17
C VAL A 9 -21.29 -26.94 24.97
N SER A 10 -20.43 -26.14 24.34
CA SER A 10 -20.80 -25.28 23.22
C SER A 10 -21.05 -26.09 21.96
N CYS A 11 -22.26 -25.98 21.41
CA CYS A 11 -22.77 -26.71 20.25
C CYS A 11 -23.32 -25.75 19.18
N HIS A 12 -22.97 -25.98 17.91
CA HIS A 12 -23.50 -25.22 16.77
C HIS A 12 -23.94 -26.11 15.59
N LYS A 13 -23.87 -27.44 15.76
CA LYS A 13 -24.24 -28.43 14.74
C LYS A 13 -25.30 -29.39 15.28
N PRO A 14 -26.22 -29.89 14.44
CA PRO A 14 -27.15 -30.96 14.81
C PRO A 14 -26.45 -32.33 14.90
N GLY A 15 -27.08 -33.28 15.57
CA GLY A 15 -26.63 -34.67 15.63
C GLY A 15 -25.38 -34.94 16.50
N ILE A 16 -24.99 -33.97 17.33
CA ILE A 16 -23.88 -34.10 18.27
C ILE A 16 -24.28 -34.97 19.46
N HIS A 17 -23.45 -35.96 19.78
CA HIS A 17 -23.59 -36.76 20.99
C HIS A 17 -23.03 -36.00 22.19
N ILE A 18 -23.89 -35.77 23.20
CA ILE A 18 -23.49 -35.22 24.49
C ILE A 18 -23.64 -36.33 25.53
N PRO A 19 -22.59 -36.64 26.31
CA PRO A 19 -22.66 -37.69 27.31
C PRO A 19 -23.75 -37.43 28.35
N ASP A 20 -24.40 -38.51 28.82
CA ASP A 20 -25.37 -38.43 29.91
C ASP A 20 -24.63 -38.23 31.24
N ASN A 21 -24.36 -36.96 31.56
CA ASN A 21 -23.69 -36.54 32.79
C ASN A 21 -24.36 -35.26 33.31
N PRO A 22 -24.88 -35.24 34.56
CA PRO A 22 -25.65 -34.11 35.08
C PRO A 22 -24.84 -32.81 35.26
N LEU A 23 -23.51 -32.88 35.22
CA LEU A 23 -22.62 -31.71 35.26
C LEU A 23 -22.55 -30.99 33.91
N LEU A 24 -22.77 -31.70 32.79
CA LEU A 24 -22.68 -31.16 31.44
C LEU A 24 -23.99 -30.48 31.04
N GLN A 25 -23.88 -29.27 30.50
CA GLN A 25 -25.01 -28.43 30.07
C GLN A 25 -24.83 -28.08 28.60
N PRO A 26 -25.41 -28.85 27.66
CA PRO A 26 -25.27 -28.54 26.24
C PRO A 26 -26.00 -27.23 25.92
N ILE A 27 -25.32 -26.35 25.21
CA ILE A 27 -25.83 -25.02 24.84
C ILE A 27 -25.62 -24.77 23.34
N HIS A 28 -26.70 -24.35 22.68
CA HIS A 28 -26.68 -23.88 21.30
C HIS A 28 -26.15 -22.46 21.26
N VAL A 29 -24.95 -22.29 20.71
CA VAL A 29 -24.30 -20.98 20.55
C VAL A 29 -24.68 -20.33 19.22
N GLY A 30 -24.82 -19.00 19.21
CA GLY A 30 -25.25 -18.26 18.03
C GLY A 30 -26.70 -18.52 17.63
N ALA A 31 -27.53 -18.92 18.59
CA ALA A 31 -28.91 -19.33 18.35
C ALA A 31 -29.77 -18.23 17.69
N ALA A 32 -29.44 -16.95 17.89
CA ALA A 32 -30.13 -15.80 17.30
C ALA A 32 -29.92 -15.65 15.79
N ILE A 33 -28.80 -16.15 15.26
CA ILE A 33 -28.42 -16.04 13.83
C ILE A 33 -28.39 -17.40 13.12
N SER A 34 -28.75 -18.47 13.83
CA SER A 34 -28.76 -19.83 13.31
C SER A 34 -30.07 -20.12 12.57
N ASN A 35 -29.96 -20.75 11.40
CA ASN A 35 -31.10 -21.23 10.63
C ASN A 35 -31.64 -22.59 11.13
N VAL A 36 -30.99 -23.19 12.13
CA VAL A 36 -31.31 -24.51 12.67
C VAL A 36 -31.54 -24.39 14.17
N THR A 37 -32.57 -25.05 14.69
CA THR A 37 -32.77 -25.19 16.14
C THR A 37 -32.28 -26.54 16.61
N LEU A 38 -31.42 -26.57 17.64
CA LEU A 38 -30.90 -27.79 18.26
C LEU A 38 -31.81 -28.20 19.44
N PRO A 39 -32.65 -29.24 19.31
CA PRO A 39 -33.58 -29.64 20.35
C PRO A 39 -32.85 -30.20 21.58
N GLY A 40 -33.37 -29.93 22.78
CA GLY A 40 -32.83 -30.47 24.04
C GLY A 40 -31.58 -29.77 24.58
N MET A 41 -31.13 -28.69 23.93
CA MET A 41 -30.02 -27.86 24.38
C MET A 41 -30.52 -26.52 24.94
N LEU A 42 -29.79 -25.94 25.89
CA LEU A 42 -29.96 -24.53 26.25
C LEU A 42 -29.72 -23.65 25.02
N ARG A 43 -30.25 -22.43 25.00
CA ARG A 43 -29.99 -21.47 23.92
C ARG A 43 -29.38 -20.21 24.50
N ASP A 44 -28.37 -19.69 23.82
CA ASP A 44 -27.71 -18.46 24.22
C ASP A 44 -28.45 -17.18 23.80
N ASP A 45 -29.61 -17.28 23.13
CA ASP A 45 -30.42 -16.14 22.65
C ASP A 45 -31.59 -15.75 23.58
N GLY A 46 -31.70 -16.38 24.74
CA GLY A 46 -32.67 -16.01 25.78
C GLY A 46 -32.10 -15.01 26.79
N SER A 47 -32.95 -14.13 27.35
CA SER A 47 -32.57 -13.18 28.42
C SER A 47 -31.43 -12.22 28.03
N ASP A 48 -30.54 -11.82 28.96
CA ASP A 48 -29.37 -10.96 28.65
C ASP A 48 -28.31 -11.77 27.90
N ASN A 49 -28.01 -11.36 26.66
CA ASN A 49 -27.17 -12.13 25.77
C ASN A 49 -26.46 -11.30 24.70
N ILE A 50 -25.48 -11.95 24.07
CA ILE A 50 -24.76 -11.46 22.88
C ILE A 50 -24.81 -12.48 21.73
N SER A 51 -25.86 -13.30 21.65
CA SER A 51 -25.96 -14.40 20.66
C SER A 51 -25.83 -13.91 19.21
N ALA A 52 -26.34 -12.71 18.92
CA ALA A 52 -26.19 -12.08 17.60
C ALA A 52 -24.74 -11.75 17.21
N LYS A 53 -23.83 -11.66 18.20
CA LYS A 53 -22.40 -11.40 18.00
C LYS A 53 -21.56 -12.67 17.78
N ASN A 54 -22.18 -13.85 17.73
CA ASN A 54 -21.48 -15.14 17.66
C ASN A 54 -20.50 -15.27 16.47
N ARG A 55 -20.73 -14.54 15.36
CA ARG A 55 -19.77 -14.50 14.24
C ARG A 55 -18.38 -14.00 14.65
N SER A 56 -18.31 -13.07 15.59
CA SER A 56 -17.03 -12.62 16.18
C SER A 56 -16.69 -13.35 17.47
N TYR A 57 -17.65 -13.43 18.38
CA TYR A 57 -17.42 -13.94 19.74
C TYR A 57 -17.36 -15.47 19.83
N CYS A 58 -17.78 -16.19 18.78
CA CYS A 58 -17.80 -17.64 18.75
C CYS A 58 -18.44 -18.23 20.02
N GLU A 59 -17.83 -19.24 20.63
CA GLU A 59 -18.30 -19.89 21.86
C GLU A 59 -18.40 -18.95 23.09
N LEU A 60 -17.80 -17.76 23.06
CA LEU A 60 -17.89 -16.81 24.16
C LEU A 60 -19.33 -16.29 24.37
N THR A 61 -20.22 -16.43 23.39
CA THR A 61 -21.64 -16.09 23.57
C THR A 61 -22.32 -16.98 24.60
N ALA A 62 -21.93 -18.26 24.70
CA ALA A 62 -22.34 -19.15 25.77
C ALA A 62 -21.77 -18.70 27.13
N GLN A 63 -20.51 -18.26 27.16
CA GLN A 63 -19.89 -17.76 28.38
C GLN A 63 -20.58 -16.51 28.91
N TYR A 64 -20.85 -15.54 28.04
CA TYR A 64 -21.59 -14.33 28.40
C TYR A 64 -22.98 -14.68 28.93
N TRP A 65 -23.69 -15.56 28.23
CA TRP A 65 -25.02 -15.98 28.64
C TRP A 65 -25.01 -16.65 30.02
N ALA A 66 -24.08 -17.57 30.28
CA ALA A 66 -23.93 -18.21 31.58
C ALA A 66 -23.60 -17.19 32.69
N TRP A 67 -22.72 -16.23 32.42
CA TRP A 67 -22.35 -15.16 33.36
C TRP A 67 -23.53 -14.30 33.78
N LYS A 68 -24.47 -14.03 32.88
CA LYS A 68 -25.64 -13.19 33.16
C LYS A 68 -26.84 -13.96 33.70
N ASN A 69 -26.98 -15.24 33.37
CA ASN A 69 -28.25 -15.95 33.53
C ASN A 69 -28.20 -17.21 34.42
N VAL A 70 -27.01 -17.69 34.80
CA VAL A 70 -26.89 -18.93 35.58
C VAL A 70 -26.22 -18.67 36.92
N ASP A 71 -26.80 -19.21 37.99
CA ASP A 71 -26.22 -19.24 39.34
C ASP A 71 -25.69 -20.66 39.65
N ALA A 72 -24.38 -20.78 39.81
CA ALA A 72 -23.67 -22.03 40.09
C ALA A 72 -22.46 -21.80 41.00
N ASP A 73 -21.99 -22.85 41.68
CA ASP A 73 -20.80 -22.79 42.53
C ASP A 73 -19.52 -22.93 41.69
N TYR A 74 -19.60 -23.68 40.57
CA TYR A 74 -18.55 -23.82 39.59
C TYR A 74 -19.10 -23.72 38.17
N TYR A 75 -18.33 -23.04 37.32
CA TYR A 75 -18.60 -22.85 35.90
C TYR A 75 -17.46 -23.44 35.09
N GLY A 76 -17.76 -24.10 33.99
CA GLY A 76 -16.71 -24.50 33.05
C GLY A 76 -17.20 -24.50 31.61
N PHE A 77 -16.27 -24.40 30.68
CA PHE A 77 -16.55 -24.31 29.26
C PHE A 77 -15.78 -25.38 28.49
N LEU A 78 -16.55 -26.17 27.75
CA LEU A 78 -16.09 -27.24 26.90
C LEU A 78 -16.65 -27.01 25.50
N HIS A 79 -16.03 -27.64 24.51
CA HIS A 79 -16.55 -27.66 23.15
C HIS A 79 -17.13 -29.04 22.86
N TYR A 80 -18.12 -29.15 21.98
CA TYR A 80 -18.70 -30.45 21.64
C TYR A 80 -17.68 -31.50 21.13
N ARG A 81 -16.50 -31.06 20.68
CA ARG A 81 -15.35 -31.90 20.30
C ARG A 81 -14.20 -31.91 21.30
N ARG A 82 -14.21 -31.06 22.35
CA ARG A 82 -13.07 -30.92 23.25
C ARG A 82 -13.46 -30.96 24.74
N TYR A 83 -12.87 -31.92 25.45
CA TYR A 83 -13.13 -32.22 26.87
C TYR A 83 -11.82 -32.25 27.66
N PHE A 84 -11.89 -32.26 29.00
CA PHE A 84 -10.73 -32.49 29.86
C PHE A 84 -10.55 -33.97 30.20
N ASN A 85 -9.31 -34.40 30.37
CA ASN A 85 -8.97 -35.69 30.97
C ASN A 85 -8.93 -35.57 32.51
N PHE A 86 -9.98 -36.00 33.19
CA PHE A 86 -10.11 -36.00 34.66
C PHE A 86 -9.56 -37.26 35.33
N SER A 87 -9.06 -38.24 34.57
CA SER A 87 -8.62 -39.54 35.11
C SER A 87 -7.39 -39.44 36.03
N GLY A 88 -6.65 -38.33 35.95
CA GLY A 88 -5.35 -38.14 36.63
C GLY A 88 -4.21 -38.93 35.99
N LYS A 89 -4.44 -39.60 34.85
CA LYS A 89 -3.41 -40.30 34.08
C LYS A 89 -2.99 -39.45 32.90
N GLU A 90 -1.69 -39.33 32.67
CA GLU A 90 -1.15 -38.73 31.47
C GLU A 90 -1.32 -39.68 30.28
N LEU A 91 -2.05 -39.24 29.26
CA LEU A 91 -2.30 -39.97 28.02
C LEU A 91 -1.45 -39.39 26.88
N PRO A 92 -1.11 -40.19 25.85
CA PRO A 92 -0.35 -39.69 24.70
C PRO A 92 -1.07 -38.56 23.97
N ILE A 93 -0.36 -37.46 23.74
CA ILE A 93 -0.82 -36.34 22.93
C ILE A 93 -0.45 -36.52 21.45
N HIS A 94 -1.22 -35.88 20.58
CA HIS A 94 -1.02 -35.93 19.14
C HIS A 94 -0.74 -34.54 18.58
N HIS A 95 -0.05 -34.52 17.43
CA HIS A 95 0.25 -33.33 16.65
C HIS A 95 -0.14 -33.62 15.20
N GLU A 96 -1.40 -33.37 14.86
CA GLU A 96 -1.96 -33.49 13.51
C GLU A 96 -2.35 -32.08 13.01
N PRO A 97 -2.53 -31.83 11.70
CA PRO A 97 -3.09 -30.56 11.23
C PRO A 97 -4.38 -30.21 12.01
N PHE A 98 -4.43 -29.02 12.63
CA PHE A 98 -5.51 -28.54 13.52
C PHE A 98 -5.63 -29.20 14.91
N ILE A 99 -4.70 -30.09 15.29
CA ILE A 99 -4.64 -30.74 16.61
C ILE A 99 -3.26 -30.49 17.22
N PHE A 100 -3.20 -29.79 18.35
CA PHE A 100 -1.94 -29.32 18.92
C PHE A 100 -1.87 -29.70 20.39
N GLY A 101 -1.24 -30.83 20.68
CA GLY A 101 -1.03 -31.28 22.06
C GLY A 101 -2.31 -31.80 22.74
N ASP A 102 -3.27 -32.29 21.96
CA ASP A 102 -4.49 -32.91 22.48
C ASP A 102 -4.35 -34.44 22.53
N VAL A 103 -5.00 -35.08 23.50
CA VAL A 103 -5.30 -36.52 23.47
C VAL A 103 -6.36 -36.74 22.42
N VAL A 104 -6.12 -37.60 21.43
CA VAL A 104 -7.05 -37.81 20.31
C VAL A 104 -7.78 -39.11 20.49
N GLU A 105 -9.10 -39.04 20.47
CA GLU A 105 -9.98 -40.20 20.52
C GLU A 105 -10.97 -40.16 19.36
N GLU A 106 -11.44 -41.32 18.92
CA GLU A 106 -12.38 -41.38 17.79
C GLU A 106 -13.76 -40.85 18.18
N ARG A 107 -14.28 -41.24 19.35
CA ARG A 107 -15.64 -40.91 19.80
C ARG A 107 -15.68 -40.67 21.30
N ASN A 108 -16.67 -39.92 21.74
CA ASN A 108 -16.97 -39.69 23.16
C ASN A 108 -17.95 -40.73 23.73
N ASP A 109 -17.71 -42.02 23.48
CA ASP A 109 -18.54 -43.11 24.00
C ASP A 109 -18.27 -43.41 25.49
N ASP A 110 -19.16 -44.18 26.13
CA ASP A 110 -19.07 -44.52 27.56
C ASP A 110 -17.71 -45.14 27.97
N ALA A 111 -17.11 -45.95 27.10
CA ALA A 111 -15.82 -46.57 27.37
C ALA A 111 -14.69 -45.54 27.39
N THR A 112 -14.69 -44.64 26.42
CA THR A 112 -13.73 -43.54 26.28
C THR A 112 -13.89 -42.53 27.42
N LEU A 113 -15.11 -42.12 27.73
CA LEU A 113 -15.38 -41.20 28.83
C LEU A 113 -14.95 -41.77 30.19
N LYS A 114 -15.13 -43.08 30.41
CA LYS A 114 -14.63 -43.76 31.60
C LYS A 114 -13.10 -43.77 31.65
N LEU A 115 -12.42 -43.97 30.51
CA LEU A 115 -10.96 -43.85 30.44
C LEU A 115 -10.47 -42.45 30.84
N LEU A 116 -11.20 -41.43 30.39
CA LEU A 116 -10.91 -40.01 30.65
C LEU A 116 -11.38 -39.52 32.03
N GLY A 117 -11.99 -40.37 32.85
CA GLY A 117 -12.54 -39.98 34.16
C GLY A 117 -13.68 -38.97 34.08
N ASN A 118 -14.41 -38.92 32.97
CA ASN A 118 -15.54 -37.99 32.75
C ASN A 118 -16.87 -38.49 33.38
N ASP A 119 -16.80 -39.31 34.43
CA ASP A 119 -17.95 -39.65 35.26
C ASP A 119 -18.19 -38.59 36.35
N GLU A 120 -19.43 -38.44 36.80
CA GLU A 120 -19.81 -37.40 37.77
C GLU A 120 -18.94 -37.42 39.05
N ALA A 121 -18.67 -38.61 39.59
CA ALA A 121 -17.96 -38.73 40.87
C ALA A 121 -16.49 -38.28 40.74
N THR A 122 -15.80 -38.71 39.68
CA THR A 122 -14.42 -38.31 39.41
C THR A 122 -14.32 -36.81 39.13
N MET A 123 -15.20 -36.27 38.28
CA MET A 123 -15.21 -34.85 37.92
C MET A 123 -15.47 -33.97 39.15
N ARG A 124 -16.49 -34.27 39.97
CA ARG A 124 -16.76 -33.53 41.21
C ARG A 124 -15.55 -33.48 42.13
N ARG A 125 -14.93 -34.64 42.38
CA ARG A 125 -13.75 -34.74 43.26
C ARG A 125 -12.61 -33.83 42.80
N VAL A 126 -12.35 -33.76 41.50
CA VAL A 126 -11.26 -32.92 40.94
C VAL A 126 -11.65 -31.44 40.95
N ILE A 127 -12.89 -31.10 40.57
CA ILE A 127 -13.36 -29.72 40.51
C ILE A 127 -13.43 -29.10 41.91
N GLU A 128 -14.01 -29.80 42.88
CA GLU A 128 -14.20 -29.30 44.25
C GLU A 128 -12.88 -29.20 45.05
N SER A 129 -11.80 -29.83 44.58
CA SER A 129 -10.49 -29.74 45.22
C SER A 129 -9.60 -28.61 44.70
N HIS A 130 -10.07 -27.82 43.74
CA HIS A 130 -9.30 -26.74 43.11
C HIS A 130 -10.14 -25.46 42.97
N ASP A 131 -9.47 -24.31 42.95
CA ASP A 131 -10.09 -23.02 42.70
C ASP A 131 -10.43 -22.88 41.21
N PHE A 132 -9.54 -23.39 40.36
CA PHE A 132 -9.72 -23.43 38.92
C PHE A 132 -9.01 -24.63 38.27
N ILE A 133 -9.42 -24.95 37.04
CA ILE A 133 -8.83 -25.94 36.15
C ILE A 133 -8.48 -25.24 34.85
N ALA A 134 -7.24 -25.38 34.41
CA ALA A 134 -6.74 -24.90 33.13
C ALA A 134 -6.41 -26.08 32.20
N PRO A 135 -6.34 -25.87 30.88
CA PRO A 135 -5.79 -26.87 29.98
C PRO A 135 -4.27 -26.90 30.10
N THR A 136 -3.65 -28.08 29.94
CA THR A 136 -2.21 -28.14 29.74
C THR A 136 -1.81 -27.27 28.54
N MET A 137 -0.73 -26.49 28.69
CA MET A 137 -0.25 -25.63 27.61
C MET A 137 0.10 -26.44 26.36
N ALA A 138 -0.32 -25.92 25.21
CA ALA A 138 0.13 -26.39 23.91
C ALA A 138 1.42 -25.68 23.49
N TYR A 139 2.22 -26.33 22.66
CA TYR A 139 3.45 -25.76 22.09
C TYR A 139 3.43 -25.95 20.58
N ALA A 140 3.53 -24.85 19.84
CA ALA A 140 3.67 -24.89 18.39
C ALA A 140 5.16 -25.02 18.02
N PRO A 141 5.55 -25.91 17.08
CA PRO A 141 6.97 -26.24 16.83
C PRO A 141 7.82 -25.06 16.31
N ASP A 142 7.21 -24.18 15.51
CA ASP A 142 7.94 -23.22 14.67
C ASP A 142 7.80 -21.74 15.10
N VAL A 143 7.15 -21.46 16.23
CA VAL A 143 6.98 -20.09 16.78
C VAL A 143 7.62 -19.97 18.15
N LYS A 144 8.23 -18.82 18.44
CA LYS A 144 8.99 -18.61 19.69
C LYS A 144 8.13 -18.07 20.82
N THR A 145 7.04 -17.37 20.52
CA THR A 145 6.16 -16.77 21.53
C THR A 145 4.67 -16.90 21.18
N VAL A 146 3.79 -16.72 22.19
CA VAL A 146 2.33 -16.63 21.98
C VAL A 146 1.97 -15.42 21.11
N TYR A 147 2.73 -14.33 21.18
CA TYR A 147 2.61 -13.16 20.30
C TYR A 147 2.87 -13.55 18.84
N GLU A 148 4.02 -14.15 18.55
CA GLU A 148 4.39 -14.60 17.20
C GLU A 148 3.38 -15.63 16.67
N HIS A 149 2.90 -16.53 17.54
CA HIS A 149 1.83 -17.46 17.17
C HIS A 149 0.59 -16.71 16.67
N TYR A 150 0.15 -15.66 17.36
CA TYR A 150 -1.01 -14.87 16.93
C TYR A 150 -0.71 -14.13 15.62
N GLN A 151 0.46 -13.50 15.51
CA GLN A 151 0.89 -12.74 14.34
C GLN A 151 0.90 -13.56 13.04
N TYR A 152 1.32 -14.83 13.11
CA TYR A 152 1.44 -15.69 11.94
C TYR A 152 0.24 -16.64 11.74
N SER A 153 -0.79 -16.54 12.57
CA SER A 153 -2.01 -17.34 12.43
C SER A 153 -2.88 -16.81 11.30
N ALA A 154 -3.36 -17.70 10.43
CA ALA A 154 -4.23 -17.33 9.31
C ALA A 154 -5.53 -16.66 9.79
N GLY A 155 -5.84 -15.49 9.23
CA GLY A 155 -7.02 -14.69 9.61
C GLY A 155 -6.87 -13.94 10.93
N HIS A 156 -5.67 -13.80 11.49
CA HIS A 156 -5.43 -12.96 12.66
C HIS A 156 -4.73 -11.67 12.24
N HIS A 157 -5.17 -10.53 12.77
CA HIS A 157 -4.49 -9.24 12.60
C HIS A 157 -3.78 -8.87 13.89
N ILE A 158 -2.46 -8.73 13.84
CA ILE A 158 -1.66 -8.50 15.05
C ILE A 158 -2.08 -7.22 15.79
N GLU A 159 -2.60 -6.24 15.05
CA GLU A 159 -3.15 -4.99 15.56
C GLU A 159 -4.30 -5.20 16.56
N ASP A 160 -5.09 -6.26 16.41
CA ASP A 160 -6.15 -6.61 17.36
C ASP A 160 -5.59 -6.99 18.72
N LEU A 161 -4.52 -7.80 18.71
CA LEU A 161 -3.85 -8.22 19.93
C LEU A 161 -3.12 -7.05 20.57
N ASP A 162 -2.43 -6.22 19.79
CA ASP A 162 -1.78 -4.99 20.28
C ASP A 162 -2.78 -4.08 20.98
N THR A 163 -3.95 -3.87 20.36
CA THR A 163 -5.05 -3.08 20.93
C THR A 163 -5.51 -3.65 22.27
N VAL A 164 -5.69 -4.97 22.36
CA VAL A 164 -6.05 -5.65 23.61
C VAL A 164 -4.97 -5.48 24.68
N LEU A 165 -3.69 -5.60 24.32
CA LEU A 165 -2.57 -5.42 25.25
C LEU A 165 -2.54 -3.98 25.79
N ASP A 166 -2.77 -2.98 24.93
CA ASP A 166 -2.90 -1.58 25.35
C ASP A 166 -4.08 -1.37 26.31
N ILE A 167 -5.24 -1.96 26.03
CA ILE A 167 -6.41 -1.90 26.91
C ILE A 167 -6.09 -2.51 28.30
N ILE A 168 -5.42 -3.67 28.34
CA ILE A 168 -5.04 -4.31 29.60
C ILE A 168 -4.07 -3.43 30.39
N LYS A 169 -3.04 -2.90 29.74
CA LYS A 169 -2.05 -2.01 30.36
C LYS A 169 -2.72 -0.76 30.95
N LEU A 170 -3.76 -0.25 30.30
CA LEU A 170 -4.53 0.92 30.70
C LEU A 170 -5.53 0.65 31.84
N LYS A 171 -6.40 -0.34 31.68
CA LYS A 171 -7.56 -0.57 32.55
C LYS A 171 -7.30 -1.61 33.64
N TYR A 172 -6.31 -2.50 33.44
CA TYR A 172 -6.03 -3.65 34.31
C TYR A 172 -4.52 -3.78 34.62
N PRO A 173 -3.89 -2.75 35.21
CA PRO A 173 -2.45 -2.74 35.48
C PRO A 173 -1.99 -3.86 36.43
N GLU A 174 -2.88 -4.43 37.22
CA GLU A 174 -2.62 -5.60 38.07
C GLU A 174 -2.51 -6.92 37.30
N ILE A 175 -3.15 -7.03 36.13
CA ILE A 175 -3.08 -8.20 35.25
C ILE A 175 -1.91 -8.07 34.26
N TRP A 176 -1.55 -6.83 33.90
CA TRP A 176 -0.52 -6.54 32.90
C TRP A 176 0.79 -7.33 33.04
N PRO A 177 1.44 -7.43 34.22
CA PRO A 177 2.70 -8.19 34.35
C PRO A 177 2.57 -9.67 33.98
N SER A 178 1.42 -10.27 34.28
CA SER A 178 1.11 -11.66 33.93
C SER A 178 0.79 -11.78 32.44
N ALA A 179 0.06 -10.82 31.87
CA ALA A 179 -0.26 -10.79 30.44
C ALA A 179 0.98 -10.62 29.56
N GLU A 180 1.89 -9.71 29.93
CA GLU A 180 3.17 -9.48 29.26
C GLU A 180 4.04 -10.74 29.30
N ARG A 181 4.11 -11.42 30.45
CA ARG A 181 4.85 -12.68 30.56
C ARG A 181 4.23 -13.77 29.69
N TYR A 182 2.90 -13.90 29.71
CA TYR A 182 2.17 -14.88 28.90
C TYR A 182 2.42 -14.67 27.41
N ILE A 183 2.36 -13.43 26.92
CA ILE A 183 2.50 -13.20 25.48
C ILE A 183 3.93 -13.48 24.96
N ASN A 184 4.93 -13.35 25.84
CA ASN A 184 6.34 -13.59 25.55
C ASN A 184 6.81 -15.04 25.81
N GLN A 185 5.95 -15.91 26.33
CA GLN A 185 6.29 -17.32 26.57
C GLN A 185 5.95 -18.20 25.34
N LYS A 186 6.41 -19.46 25.34
CA LYS A 186 6.14 -20.43 24.26
C LYS A 186 4.78 -21.13 24.32
N GLY A 187 4.32 -21.43 25.54
CA GLY A 187 3.13 -22.25 25.77
C GLY A 187 1.84 -21.44 25.70
N ILE A 188 0.81 -22.01 25.06
CA ILE A 188 -0.52 -21.41 24.92
C ILE A 188 -1.60 -22.21 25.68
N TYR A 189 -2.48 -21.51 26.40
CA TYR A 189 -3.74 -22.07 26.86
C TYR A 189 -4.80 -22.00 25.74
N ALA A 190 -5.00 -23.10 25.02
CA ALA A 190 -5.88 -23.13 23.84
C ALA A 190 -7.35 -23.44 24.16
N CYS A 191 -8.24 -23.11 23.22
CA CYS A 191 -9.64 -23.49 23.10
C CYS A 191 -10.64 -22.84 24.07
N ASN A 192 -10.29 -21.74 24.75
CA ASN A 192 -11.18 -21.07 25.72
C ASN A 192 -11.75 -22.03 26.80
N MET A 193 -11.01 -23.09 27.14
CA MET A 193 -11.46 -24.11 28.10
C MET A 193 -10.95 -23.80 29.50
N PHE A 194 -11.83 -23.89 30.49
CA PHE A 194 -11.48 -23.78 31.91
C PHE A 194 -12.62 -24.34 32.77
N VAL A 195 -12.34 -24.58 34.06
CA VAL A 195 -13.35 -24.65 35.13
C VAL A 195 -12.93 -23.68 36.22
N MET A 196 -13.84 -22.86 36.74
CA MET A 196 -13.56 -21.89 37.79
C MET A 196 -14.66 -21.94 38.85
N ASN A 197 -14.31 -21.69 40.10
CA ASN A 197 -15.30 -21.37 41.12
C ASN A 197 -16.05 -20.07 40.75
N ARG A 198 -17.18 -19.84 41.40
CA ARG A 198 -18.07 -18.70 41.12
C ARG A 198 -17.35 -17.35 41.11
N GLU A 199 -16.57 -17.05 42.14
CA GLU A 199 -15.91 -15.74 42.29
C GLU A 199 -14.95 -15.49 41.12
N LEU A 200 -14.08 -16.46 40.83
CA LEU A 200 -13.11 -16.37 39.75
C LEU A 200 -13.78 -16.28 38.37
N PHE A 201 -14.85 -17.03 38.14
CA PHE A 201 -15.59 -16.99 36.88
C PHE A 201 -16.23 -15.61 36.62
N HIS A 202 -16.81 -15.00 37.66
CA HIS A 202 -17.44 -13.70 37.55
C HIS A 202 -16.41 -12.58 37.34
N GLU A 203 -15.28 -12.63 38.04
CA GLU A 203 -14.16 -11.69 37.84
C GLU A 203 -13.56 -11.84 36.43
N TYR A 204 -13.27 -13.07 36.00
CA TYR A 204 -12.75 -13.34 34.66
C TYR A 204 -13.71 -12.85 33.57
N SER A 205 -15.00 -13.16 33.69
CA SER A 205 -15.98 -12.76 32.69
C SER A 205 -16.16 -11.24 32.64
N ALA A 206 -16.10 -10.55 33.79
CA ALA A 206 -16.09 -9.09 33.81
C ALA A 206 -14.89 -8.51 33.07
N PHE A 207 -13.68 -9.02 33.34
CA PHE A 207 -12.45 -8.64 32.64
C PHE A 207 -12.53 -8.91 31.13
N LEU A 208 -12.85 -10.15 30.74
CA LEU A 208 -12.89 -10.60 29.35
C LEU A 208 -13.84 -9.74 28.50
N PHE A 209 -15.10 -9.60 28.94
CA PHE A 209 -16.10 -8.90 28.14
C PHE A 209 -15.94 -7.38 28.16
N ASP A 210 -15.36 -6.81 29.20
CA ASP A 210 -14.98 -5.40 29.20
C ASP A 210 -13.84 -5.13 28.20
N VAL A 211 -12.78 -5.93 28.22
CA VAL A 211 -11.66 -5.78 27.27
C VAL A 211 -12.12 -5.95 25.82
N LEU A 212 -12.92 -7.00 25.52
CA LEU A 212 -13.45 -7.21 24.18
C LEU A 212 -14.41 -6.10 23.73
N ALA A 213 -15.22 -5.56 24.64
CA ALA A 213 -16.11 -4.44 24.33
C ALA A 213 -15.33 -3.13 24.07
N GLU A 214 -14.19 -2.90 24.73
CA GLU A 214 -13.31 -1.78 24.38
C GLU A 214 -12.61 -1.98 23.03
N HIS A 215 -12.14 -3.20 22.72
CA HIS A 215 -11.56 -3.52 21.41
C HIS A 215 -12.56 -3.25 20.27
N GLU A 216 -13.83 -3.64 20.41
CA GLU A 216 -14.88 -3.33 19.42
C GLU A 216 -15.09 -1.82 19.18
N LYS A 217 -14.75 -0.95 20.14
CA LYS A 217 -14.83 0.51 19.97
C LYS A 217 -13.60 1.10 19.29
N LEU A 218 -12.46 0.40 19.34
CA LEU A 218 -11.16 0.87 18.87
C LEU A 218 -10.74 0.23 17.54
N THR A 219 -11.44 -0.80 17.08
CA THR A 219 -11.10 -1.51 15.84
C THR A 219 -12.28 -1.55 14.88
N ASP A 220 -12.02 -1.25 13.61
CA ASP A 220 -12.96 -1.51 12.51
C ASP A 220 -12.64 -2.86 11.84
N ILE A 221 -13.57 -3.79 11.95
CA ILE A 221 -13.47 -5.15 11.37
C ILE A 221 -14.45 -5.35 10.20
N SER A 222 -15.07 -4.29 9.70
CA SER A 222 -16.11 -4.36 8.66
C SER A 222 -15.63 -5.00 7.35
N HIS A 223 -14.32 -4.92 7.08
CA HIS A 223 -13.68 -5.45 5.88
C HIS A 223 -12.84 -6.71 6.12
N TYR A 224 -12.78 -7.22 7.36
CA TYR A 224 -12.10 -8.47 7.68
C TYR A 224 -12.75 -9.64 6.94
N THR A 225 -11.94 -10.62 6.52
CA THR A 225 -12.48 -11.87 5.96
C THR A 225 -13.42 -12.57 6.93
N ALA A 226 -14.27 -13.48 6.44
CA ALA A 226 -15.20 -14.22 7.29
C ALA A 226 -14.48 -15.01 8.42
N VAL A 227 -13.24 -15.45 8.16
CA VAL A 227 -12.37 -16.07 9.17
C VAL A 227 -11.86 -15.01 10.14
N ALA A 228 -11.30 -13.90 9.64
CA ALA A 228 -10.75 -12.85 10.49
C ALA A 228 -11.79 -12.14 11.38
N ARG A 229 -13.05 -12.06 10.93
CA ARG A 229 -14.16 -11.54 11.74
C ARG A 229 -14.44 -12.32 13.02
N ARG A 230 -13.84 -13.51 13.22
CA ARG A 230 -13.86 -14.28 14.48
C ARG A 230 -12.90 -13.75 15.55
N VAL A 231 -12.35 -12.55 15.32
CA VAL A 231 -11.37 -11.85 16.16
C VAL A 231 -11.64 -11.94 17.65
N SER A 232 -12.86 -11.67 18.14
CA SER A 232 -13.12 -11.68 19.59
C SER A 232 -12.98 -13.08 20.18
N GLY A 233 -13.28 -14.14 19.42
CA GLY A 233 -13.03 -15.53 19.83
C GLY A 233 -11.53 -15.84 19.92
N TYR A 234 -10.74 -15.37 18.94
CA TYR A 234 -9.28 -15.52 18.93
C TYR A 234 -8.61 -14.75 20.07
N LEU A 235 -9.03 -13.50 20.30
CA LEU A 235 -8.58 -12.68 21.42
C LEU A 235 -9.00 -13.28 22.76
N GLY A 236 -10.21 -13.83 22.85
CA GLY A 236 -10.68 -14.52 24.05
C GLY A 236 -9.75 -15.64 24.50
N GLU A 237 -9.17 -16.40 23.56
CA GLU A 237 -8.21 -17.45 23.87
C GLU A 237 -6.92 -16.88 24.50
N ARG A 238 -6.45 -15.74 23.99
CA ARG A 238 -5.28 -15.06 24.54
C ARG A 238 -5.59 -14.46 25.91
N LEU A 239 -6.74 -13.81 26.06
CA LEU A 239 -7.22 -13.23 27.32
C LEU A 239 -7.43 -14.28 28.40
N CYS A 240 -7.98 -15.44 28.06
CA CYS A 240 -8.09 -16.58 28.95
C CYS A 240 -6.71 -16.99 29.47
N GLY A 241 -5.74 -17.14 28.56
CA GLY A 241 -4.39 -17.52 28.95
C GLY A 241 -3.69 -16.48 29.83
N MET A 242 -3.82 -15.19 29.51
CA MET A 242 -3.30 -14.10 30.34
C MET A 242 -3.91 -14.13 31.75
N TYR A 243 -5.22 -14.35 31.85
CA TYR A 243 -5.93 -14.41 33.13
C TYR A 243 -5.56 -15.66 33.94
N LEU A 244 -5.46 -16.83 33.32
CA LEU A 244 -5.00 -18.05 33.98
C LEU A 244 -3.57 -17.89 34.53
N THR A 245 -2.68 -17.28 33.75
CA THR A 245 -1.32 -16.92 34.19
C THR A 245 -1.35 -15.98 35.40
N TYR A 246 -2.27 -15.02 35.43
CA TYR A 246 -2.49 -14.14 36.58
C TYR A 246 -3.01 -14.88 37.83
N LEU A 247 -3.92 -15.86 37.66
CA LEU A 247 -4.40 -16.68 38.78
C LEU A 247 -3.27 -17.53 39.40
N TYR A 248 -2.41 -18.11 38.57
CA TYR A 248 -1.23 -18.83 39.03
C TYR A 248 -0.24 -17.90 39.76
N ASP A 249 -0.01 -16.68 39.27
CA ASP A 249 0.85 -15.69 39.94
C ASP A 249 0.32 -15.25 41.31
N LYS A 250 -1.02 -15.21 41.46
CA LYS A 250 -1.67 -14.97 42.75
C LYS A 250 -1.53 -16.13 43.74
N GLY A 251 -1.03 -17.29 43.31
CA GLY A 251 -0.87 -18.48 44.14
C GLY A 251 -2.18 -19.21 44.43
N LEU A 252 -3.20 -19.06 43.57
CA LEU A 252 -4.45 -19.80 43.68
C LEU A 252 -4.25 -21.29 43.35
N ASN A 253 -5.08 -22.16 43.93
CA ASN A 253 -4.96 -23.61 43.80
C ASN A 253 -5.54 -24.08 42.45
N GLY A 254 -4.74 -23.98 41.39
CA GLY A 254 -5.06 -24.44 40.04
C GLY A 254 -4.50 -25.83 39.70
N ILE A 255 -5.14 -26.52 38.76
CA ILE A 255 -4.61 -27.75 38.13
C ILE A 255 -4.71 -27.68 36.61
N ASP A 256 -3.65 -28.13 35.92
CA ASP A 256 -3.64 -28.29 34.47
C ASP A 256 -4.10 -29.70 34.07
N LEU A 257 -5.14 -29.82 33.24
CA LEU A 257 -5.61 -31.09 32.68
C LEU A 257 -5.38 -31.18 31.18
N GLN A 258 -5.07 -32.37 30.69
CA GLN A 258 -4.91 -32.60 29.25
C GLN A 258 -6.24 -32.38 28.53
N ARG A 259 -6.18 -31.66 27.40
CA ARG A 259 -7.30 -31.54 26.47
C ARG A 259 -7.47 -32.83 25.69
N VAL A 260 -8.71 -33.20 25.42
CA VAL A 260 -9.08 -34.36 24.61
C VAL A 260 -9.85 -33.86 23.39
N TYR A 261 -9.48 -34.30 22.20
CA TYR A 261 -10.18 -34.00 20.94
C TYR A 261 -10.85 -35.25 20.38
N PHE A 262 -12.15 -35.15 20.09
CA PHE A 262 -12.94 -36.22 19.47
C PHE A 262 -13.08 -36.02 17.95
N LYS A 263 -12.58 -36.96 17.15
CA LYS A 263 -12.67 -36.92 15.68
C LYS A 263 -14.13 -36.99 15.19
N ASN A 264 -14.93 -37.87 15.78
CA ASN A 264 -16.31 -38.17 15.39
C ASN A 264 -17.30 -37.99 16.57
N PRO A 265 -17.70 -36.75 16.91
CA PRO A 265 -18.56 -36.46 18.07
C PRO A 265 -20.07 -36.67 17.81
N ASN A 266 -20.46 -37.17 16.63
CA ASN A 266 -21.87 -37.32 16.28
C ASN A 266 -22.49 -38.55 16.98
N GLU A 267 -23.82 -38.64 17.06
CA GLU A 267 -24.50 -39.82 17.64
C GLU A 267 -24.12 -41.14 16.92
N PRO A 268 -23.95 -42.25 17.65
CA PRO A 268 -23.73 -43.57 17.05
C PRO A 268 -24.80 -43.91 16.02
N GLY A 269 -24.39 -44.20 14.77
CA GLY A 269 -25.31 -44.48 13.67
C GLY A 269 -25.85 -43.25 12.92
N THR A 270 -25.60 -42.03 13.40
CA THR A 270 -25.76 -40.82 12.59
C THR A 270 -24.50 -40.56 11.77
N THR A 271 -24.42 -41.17 10.60
CA THR A 271 -23.66 -40.55 9.51
C THR A 271 -24.42 -39.29 9.12
N VAL A 272 -24.08 -38.14 9.71
CA VAL A 272 -24.25 -36.90 8.96
C VAL A 272 -23.24 -37.03 7.83
N SER A 273 -23.72 -37.43 6.65
CA SER A 273 -22.92 -37.31 5.46
C SER A 273 -22.57 -35.84 5.31
N ASP A 274 -21.27 -35.53 5.25
CA ASP A 274 -20.84 -34.39 4.44
C ASP A 274 -21.39 -34.66 3.04
N ASP A 275 -22.39 -33.87 2.65
CA ASP A 275 -23.03 -33.85 1.33
C ASP A 275 -22.84 -35.12 0.49
N THR A 276 -23.46 -36.22 0.92
CA THR A 276 -23.78 -37.26 -0.05
C THR A 276 -24.85 -36.68 -0.96
N VAL A 277 -24.39 -36.14 -2.09
CA VAL A 277 -25.05 -36.40 -3.36
C VAL A 277 -25.23 -37.91 -3.42
N GLU A 278 -26.37 -38.39 -2.91
CA GLU A 278 -26.85 -39.72 -3.22
C GLU A 278 -26.94 -39.77 -4.74
N THR A 279 -25.96 -40.43 -5.36
CA THR A 279 -26.08 -40.94 -6.71
C THR A 279 -27.05 -42.13 -6.67
N THR A 280 -28.30 -41.87 -6.29
CA THR A 280 -29.40 -42.76 -6.63
C THR A 280 -29.55 -42.67 -8.15
N LYS A 281 -28.91 -43.60 -8.86
CA LYS A 281 -29.30 -44.03 -10.22
C LYS A 281 -30.68 -44.69 -10.15
N SER A 282 -31.69 -43.92 -9.79
CA SER A 282 -33.05 -44.11 -10.27
C SER A 282 -33.31 -42.90 -11.16
N ARG A 283 -33.74 -43.12 -12.40
CA ARG A 283 -34.25 -42.05 -13.28
C ARG A 283 -35.49 -41.45 -12.61
N LYS A 284 -35.32 -40.56 -11.62
CA LYS A 284 -36.35 -39.59 -11.26
C LYS A 284 -36.55 -38.75 -12.52
N LYS A 285 -37.81 -38.60 -12.94
CA LYS A 285 -38.13 -37.66 -14.02
C LYS A 285 -37.54 -36.31 -13.64
N GLU A 286 -36.65 -35.78 -14.48
CA GLU A 286 -36.15 -34.42 -14.35
C GLU A 286 -37.34 -33.50 -14.66
N PHE A 287 -37.76 -32.73 -13.65
CA PHE A 287 -38.86 -31.77 -13.78
C PHE A 287 -38.37 -30.32 -13.86
N ILE A 288 -37.04 -30.11 -13.89
CA ILE A 288 -36.38 -28.83 -14.12
C ILE A 288 -35.62 -28.96 -15.45
N HIS A 289 -35.73 -27.97 -16.33
CA HIS A 289 -35.07 -27.96 -17.64
C HIS A 289 -34.10 -26.79 -17.74
N ILE A 290 -32.90 -27.06 -18.28
CA ILE A 290 -31.90 -26.06 -18.65
C ILE A 290 -31.93 -25.92 -20.18
N GLU A 291 -32.43 -24.78 -20.66
CA GLU A 291 -32.75 -24.54 -22.06
C GLU A 291 -31.99 -23.32 -22.62
N ASN A 292 -32.01 -23.17 -23.95
CA ASN A 292 -31.47 -22.02 -24.66
C ASN A 292 -29.98 -21.68 -24.36
N VAL A 293 -29.19 -22.67 -23.94
CA VAL A 293 -27.77 -22.50 -23.57
C VAL A 293 -27.00 -21.75 -24.66
N THR A 294 -26.36 -20.66 -24.26
CA THR A 294 -25.51 -19.81 -25.11
C THR A 294 -24.29 -19.37 -24.31
N ARG A 295 -23.25 -18.86 -24.97
CA ARG A 295 -22.04 -18.33 -24.31
C ARG A 295 -21.73 -16.92 -24.77
N GLY A 296 -21.04 -16.15 -23.93
CA GLY A 296 -20.55 -14.80 -24.24
C GLY A 296 -19.65 -14.27 -23.13
N ARG A 297 -18.55 -13.57 -23.49
CA ARG A 297 -17.57 -12.94 -22.58
C ARG A 297 -17.26 -13.76 -21.31
N GLY A 298 -16.68 -14.94 -21.50
CA GLY A 298 -16.28 -15.79 -20.37
C GLY A 298 -17.43 -16.36 -19.53
N LYS A 299 -18.70 -16.27 -19.98
CA LYS A 299 -19.87 -16.79 -19.25
C LYS A 299 -20.76 -17.69 -20.10
N ILE A 300 -21.50 -18.57 -19.44
CA ILE A 300 -22.57 -19.42 -19.99
C ILE A 300 -23.91 -18.87 -19.48
N TYR A 301 -24.88 -18.77 -20.37
CA TYR A 301 -26.24 -18.28 -20.09
C TYR A 301 -27.24 -19.37 -20.48
N ALA A 302 -28.20 -19.65 -19.60
CA ALA A 302 -29.25 -20.64 -19.85
C ALA A 302 -30.56 -20.25 -19.17
N THR A 303 -31.69 -20.45 -19.84
CA THR A 303 -33.02 -20.26 -19.23
C THR A 303 -33.38 -21.50 -18.40
N LEU A 304 -34.01 -21.28 -17.24
CA LEU A 304 -34.54 -22.34 -16.40
C LEU A 304 -36.06 -22.39 -16.52
N SER A 305 -36.60 -23.59 -16.61
CA SER A 305 -38.03 -23.84 -16.54
C SER A 305 -38.31 -25.09 -15.68
N ALA A 306 -39.54 -25.23 -15.19
CA ALA A 306 -39.98 -26.44 -14.50
C ALA A 306 -41.32 -26.91 -15.06
N ASP A 307 -41.57 -28.22 -14.99
CA ASP A 307 -42.84 -28.80 -15.40
C ASP A 307 -44.01 -28.25 -14.56
N GLN A 308 -45.21 -28.18 -15.14
CA GLN A 308 -46.40 -27.59 -14.50
C GLN A 308 -46.79 -28.21 -13.15
N ASN A 309 -46.34 -29.43 -12.87
CA ASN A 309 -46.57 -30.14 -11.61
C ASN A 309 -45.56 -29.78 -10.50
N VAL A 310 -44.53 -28.97 -10.79
CA VAL A 310 -43.61 -28.41 -9.79
C VAL A 310 -44.10 -27.00 -9.45
N ASN A 311 -44.47 -26.79 -8.19
CA ASN A 311 -44.87 -25.46 -7.70
C ASN A 311 -43.64 -24.57 -7.46
N ALA A 312 -42.93 -24.21 -8.55
CA ALA A 312 -41.73 -23.40 -8.52
C ALA A 312 -42.09 -21.90 -8.53
N ALA A 313 -41.79 -21.20 -7.45
CA ALA A 313 -41.89 -19.75 -7.34
C ALA A 313 -40.54 -19.05 -7.58
N LYS A 314 -39.42 -19.72 -7.28
CA LYS A 314 -38.05 -19.21 -7.43
C LYS A 314 -37.10 -20.36 -7.76
N PHE A 315 -35.99 -20.05 -8.43
CA PHE A 315 -34.87 -20.97 -8.61
C PHE A 315 -33.63 -20.49 -7.86
N THR A 316 -32.86 -21.42 -7.30
CA THR A 316 -31.50 -21.18 -6.83
C THR A 316 -30.56 -22.16 -7.52
N ALA A 317 -29.28 -21.82 -7.58
CA ALA A 317 -28.27 -22.71 -8.10
C ALA A 317 -26.98 -22.63 -7.28
N THR A 318 -26.22 -23.71 -7.28
CA THR A 318 -24.81 -23.76 -6.86
C THR A 318 -23.97 -24.39 -7.96
N SER A 319 -22.70 -24.02 -8.05
CA SER A 319 -21.76 -24.61 -9.00
C SER A 319 -20.44 -24.93 -8.30
N LYS A 320 -19.79 -26.01 -8.73
CA LYS A 320 -18.46 -26.41 -8.25
C LYS A 320 -17.65 -27.12 -9.32
N THR A 321 -16.32 -27.06 -9.22
CA THR A 321 -15.41 -27.81 -10.09
C THR A 321 -15.43 -29.31 -9.78
N GLU A 322 -14.75 -30.12 -10.58
CA GLU A 322 -14.56 -31.56 -10.33
C GLU A 322 -13.84 -31.87 -9.00
N GLN A 323 -13.06 -30.91 -8.47
CA GLN A 323 -12.34 -31.01 -7.20
C GLN A 323 -13.12 -30.39 -6.02
N ASP A 324 -14.42 -30.18 -6.20
CA ASP A 324 -15.32 -29.57 -5.22
C ASP A 324 -15.02 -28.11 -4.84
N TRP A 325 -14.22 -27.39 -5.64
CA TRP A 325 -14.04 -25.95 -5.46
C TRP A 325 -15.32 -25.19 -5.86
N PRO A 326 -15.87 -24.32 -5.00
CA PRO A 326 -17.08 -23.59 -5.30
C PRO A 326 -16.85 -22.54 -6.41
N LEU A 327 -17.81 -22.44 -7.32
CA LEU A 327 -17.82 -21.49 -8.43
C LEU A 327 -19.00 -20.51 -8.28
N PRO A 328 -18.86 -19.25 -8.75
CA PRO A 328 -19.97 -18.33 -8.75
C PRO A 328 -21.10 -18.81 -9.68
N VAL A 329 -22.34 -18.61 -9.26
CA VAL A 329 -23.52 -18.80 -10.12
C VAL A 329 -24.56 -17.75 -9.77
N LYS A 330 -25.19 -17.21 -10.79
CA LYS A 330 -26.20 -16.16 -10.64
C LYS A 330 -27.48 -16.59 -11.30
N VAL A 331 -28.60 -16.48 -10.57
CA VAL A 331 -29.94 -16.75 -11.10
C VAL A 331 -30.74 -15.44 -11.02
N MET A 332 -31.16 -14.95 -12.19
CA MET A 332 -31.91 -13.69 -12.32
C MET A 332 -33.32 -13.98 -12.80
N ASP A 333 -34.33 -13.41 -12.13
CA ASP A 333 -35.70 -13.47 -12.63
C ASP A 333 -35.91 -12.40 -13.70
N THR A 334 -36.17 -12.83 -14.94
CA THR A 334 -36.41 -11.91 -16.07
C THR A 334 -37.87 -11.97 -16.51
N SER A 335 -38.47 -10.79 -16.71
CA SER A 335 -39.86 -10.69 -17.20
C SER A 335 -40.00 -11.13 -18.67
N ALA A 336 -38.92 -11.14 -19.44
CA ALA A 336 -38.93 -11.41 -20.87
C ALA A 336 -38.73 -12.89 -21.23
N PHE A 337 -38.00 -13.67 -20.41
CA PHE A 337 -37.59 -15.05 -20.75
C PHE A 337 -37.72 -16.04 -19.59
N GLY A 338 -38.20 -15.61 -18.43
CA GLY A 338 -38.17 -16.40 -17.20
C GLY A 338 -36.81 -16.36 -16.50
N PRO A 339 -36.58 -17.26 -15.53
CA PRO A 339 -35.35 -17.30 -14.76
C PRO A 339 -34.13 -17.60 -15.64
N LEU A 340 -33.11 -16.77 -15.55
CA LEU A 340 -31.87 -16.84 -16.31
C LEU A 340 -30.72 -17.23 -15.37
N MET A 341 -30.10 -18.37 -15.64
CA MET A 341 -28.90 -18.82 -14.96
C MET A 341 -27.65 -18.35 -15.72
N VAL A 342 -26.68 -17.80 -15.00
CA VAL A 342 -25.38 -17.35 -15.49
C VAL A 342 -24.28 -18.05 -14.71
N LEU A 343 -23.37 -18.69 -15.45
CA LEU A 343 -22.24 -19.46 -14.92
C LEU A 343 -20.94 -18.95 -15.55
N PRO A 344 -19.79 -19.06 -14.86
CA PRO A 344 -18.50 -18.84 -15.47
C PRO A 344 -18.24 -19.90 -16.55
N LEU A 345 -17.52 -19.51 -17.61
CA LEU A 345 -17.01 -20.42 -18.62
C LEU A 345 -15.61 -20.88 -18.19
N THR A 346 -15.53 -22.04 -17.56
CA THR A 346 -14.27 -22.61 -17.05
C THR A 346 -13.59 -23.54 -18.06
N GLY A 347 -12.28 -23.74 -17.91
CA GLY A 347 -11.53 -24.76 -18.67
C GLY A 347 -11.89 -26.19 -18.27
N VAL A 348 -12.27 -26.40 -17.00
CA VAL A 348 -12.73 -27.66 -16.41
C VAL A 348 -14.25 -27.82 -16.43
N SER A 349 -14.76 -29.04 -16.22
CA SER A 349 -16.20 -29.27 -16.03
C SER A 349 -16.69 -28.67 -14.71
N GLN A 350 -17.94 -28.21 -14.71
CA GLN A 350 -18.61 -27.75 -13.49
C GLN A 350 -19.88 -28.55 -13.23
N THR A 351 -20.06 -28.99 -11.98
CA THR A 351 -21.28 -29.64 -11.52
C THR A 351 -22.23 -28.56 -10.99
N VAL A 352 -23.36 -28.39 -11.65
CA VAL A 352 -24.37 -27.38 -11.31
C VAL A 352 -25.56 -28.05 -10.66
N THR A 353 -25.92 -27.58 -9.46
CA THR A 353 -27.11 -28.02 -8.74
C THR A 353 -28.14 -26.91 -8.78
N VAL A 354 -29.29 -27.15 -9.41
CA VAL A 354 -30.41 -26.20 -9.52
C VAL A 354 -31.56 -26.69 -8.64
N GLN A 355 -32.08 -25.82 -7.78
CA GLN A 355 -33.24 -26.11 -6.93
C GLN A 355 -34.41 -25.23 -7.31
N ALA A 356 -35.59 -25.83 -7.44
CA ALA A 356 -36.86 -25.12 -7.57
C ALA A 356 -37.51 -25.00 -6.18
N LEU A 357 -37.81 -23.78 -5.75
CA LEU A 357 -38.38 -23.50 -4.44
C LEU A 357 -39.79 -22.94 -4.58
N ASP A 358 -40.66 -23.29 -3.63
CA ASP A 358 -41.98 -22.67 -3.52
C ASP A 358 -41.92 -21.29 -2.83
N LYS A 359 -43.09 -20.66 -2.63
CA LYS A 359 -43.20 -19.35 -1.97
C LYS A 359 -42.73 -19.33 -0.52
N SER A 360 -42.67 -20.49 0.15
CA SER A 360 -42.17 -20.63 1.52
C SER A 360 -40.66 -20.85 1.58
N GLY A 361 -39.99 -21.00 0.43
CA GLY A 361 -38.58 -21.35 0.36
C GLY A 361 -38.30 -22.85 0.51
N THR A 362 -39.32 -23.70 0.45
CA THR A 362 -39.14 -25.16 0.53
C THR A 362 -38.72 -25.70 -0.84
N VAL A 363 -37.68 -26.54 -0.87
CA VAL A 363 -37.20 -27.19 -2.10
C VAL A 363 -38.22 -28.21 -2.60
N GLN A 364 -38.76 -27.96 -3.79
CA GLN A 364 -39.73 -28.82 -4.46
C GLN A 364 -39.07 -29.83 -5.40
N ASN A 365 -37.94 -29.46 -6.00
CA ASN A 365 -37.18 -30.32 -6.90
C ASN A 365 -35.71 -29.88 -6.98
N THR A 366 -34.81 -30.81 -7.29
CA THR A 366 -33.38 -30.59 -7.45
C THR A 366 -32.89 -31.28 -8.72
N LEU A 367 -32.20 -30.53 -9.58
CA LEU A 367 -31.48 -31.03 -10.75
C LEU A 367 -29.99 -30.91 -10.49
N VAL A 368 -29.23 -31.98 -10.72
CA VAL A 368 -27.75 -31.93 -10.74
C VAL A 368 -27.31 -32.23 -12.16
N LYS A 369 -26.61 -31.29 -12.79
CA LYS A 369 -26.15 -31.42 -14.18
C LYS A 369 -24.70 -30.99 -14.30
N GLU A 370 -23.91 -31.82 -14.98
CA GLU A 370 -22.57 -31.44 -15.41
C GLU A 370 -22.66 -30.53 -16.65
N ILE A 371 -21.96 -29.40 -16.61
CA ILE A 371 -21.87 -28.45 -17.72
C ILE A 371 -20.40 -28.30 -18.09
N THR A 372 -20.09 -28.51 -19.37
CA THR A 372 -18.73 -28.40 -19.90
C THR A 372 -18.61 -27.26 -20.90
N HIS A 373 -17.42 -26.66 -21.02
CA HIS A 373 -17.15 -25.66 -22.06
C HIS A 373 -17.43 -26.21 -23.47
N LYS A 374 -17.04 -27.46 -23.76
CA LYS A 374 -17.27 -28.09 -25.08
C LYS A 374 -18.76 -28.18 -25.41
N GLU A 375 -19.60 -28.58 -24.45
CA GLU A 375 -21.04 -28.67 -24.63
C GLU A 375 -21.67 -27.29 -24.83
N ALA A 376 -21.35 -26.32 -23.96
CA ALA A 376 -21.85 -24.95 -24.06
C ALA A 376 -21.46 -24.29 -25.39
N LYS A 377 -20.23 -24.51 -25.87
CA LYS A 377 -19.76 -24.04 -27.18
C LYS A 377 -20.57 -24.64 -28.33
N ARG A 378 -20.79 -25.96 -28.31
CA ARG A 378 -21.58 -26.66 -29.33
C ARG A 378 -23.02 -26.17 -29.37
N LEU A 379 -23.68 -26.08 -28.22
CA LEU A 379 -25.07 -25.60 -28.10
C LEU A 379 -25.19 -24.14 -28.57
N SER A 380 -24.26 -23.27 -28.16
CA SER A 380 -24.23 -21.88 -28.60
C SER A 380 -24.06 -21.75 -30.13
N GLN A 381 -23.20 -22.56 -30.75
CA GLN A 381 -23.01 -22.57 -32.21
C GLN A 381 -24.26 -23.07 -32.93
N MET A 382 -24.87 -24.15 -32.42
CA MET A 382 -26.12 -24.70 -32.95
C MET A 382 -27.25 -23.65 -32.88
N HIS A 383 -27.45 -22.99 -31.73
CA HIS A 383 -28.47 -21.95 -31.59
C HIS A 383 -28.23 -20.74 -32.50
N THR A 384 -26.96 -20.40 -32.76
CA THR A 384 -26.61 -19.32 -33.71
C THR A 384 -26.98 -19.73 -35.14
N LEU A 385 -26.69 -20.97 -35.55
CA LEU A 385 -27.07 -21.50 -36.87
C LEU A 385 -28.59 -21.57 -37.05
N LEU A 386 -29.31 -21.98 -36.00
CA LEU A 386 -30.77 -22.07 -35.99
C LEU A 386 -31.47 -20.72 -35.81
N ARG A 387 -30.73 -19.61 -35.67
CA ARG A 387 -31.26 -18.27 -35.39
C ARG A 387 -32.24 -18.25 -34.20
N ASN A 388 -31.92 -18.99 -33.14
CA ASN A 388 -32.73 -19.00 -31.92
C ASN A 388 -32.71 -17.60 -31.29
N GLU A 389 -33.85 -16.91 -31.34
CA GLU A 389 -34.00 -15.53 -30.86
C GLU A 389 -33.77 -15.43 -29.35
N THR A 390 -34.30 -16.37 -28.56
CA THR A 390 -34.13 -16.39 -27.10
C THR A 390 -32.65 -16.54 -26.74
N ALA A 391 -31.96 -17.53 -27.31
CA ALA A 391 -30.53 -17.75 -27.07
C ALA A 391 -29.64 -16.57 -27.53
N THR A 392 -30.12 -15.78 -28.49
CA THR A 392 -29.46 -14.54 -28.92
C THR A 392 -29.71 -13.40 -27.93
N ARG A 393 -30.94 -13.26 -27.44
CA ARG A 393 -31.35 -12.19 -26.51
C ARG A 393 -30.77 -12.35 -25.09
N ILE A 394 -30.57 -13.58 -24.61
CA ILE A 394 -30.02 -13.81 -23.26
C ILE A 394 -28.49 -13.70 -23.19
N ARG A 395 -27.80 -13.71 -24.33
CA ARG A 395 -26.33 -13.61 -24.37
C ARG A 395 -25.89 -12.23 -23.83
N ASN A 396 -25.01 -12.23 -22.82
CA ASN A 396 -24.52 -11.02 -22.14
C ASN A 396 -25.63 -10.16 -21.51
N TYR A 397 -26.75 -10.76 -21.11
CA TYR A 397 -27.90 -10.05 -20.56
C TYR A 397 -27.59 -9.34 -19.24
N ASP A 398 -26.66 -9.89 -18.44
CA ASP A 398 -26.17 -9.35 -17.18
C ASP A 398 -25.39 -8.03 -17.31
N LYS A 399 -25.04 -7.59 -18.53
CA LYS A 399 -24.43 -6.26 -18.75
C LYS A 399 -25.44 -5.11 -18.74
N GLN A 400 -26.74 -5.41 -18.81
CA GLN A 400 -27.80 -4.40 -18.73
C GLN A 400 -27.96 -3.87 -17.30
N PRO A 401 -28.35 -2.60 -17.09
CA PRO A 401 -28.61 -2.07 -15.76
C PRO A 401 -29.86 -2.72 -15.19
N LEU A 402 -29.67 -3.74 -14.35
CA LEU A 402 -30.71 -4.47 -13.66
C LEU A 402 -30.82 -3.96 -12.21
N LEU A 403 -32.05 -3.75 -11.75
CA LEU A 403 -32.31 -3.29 -10.39
C LEU A 403 -31.92 -4.37 -9.37
N GLY A 404 -31.19 -3.99 -8.32
CA GLY A 404 -30.73 -4.91 -7.28
C GLY A 404 -29.57 -5.81 -7.71
N ASP A 405 -28.98 -5.55 -8.89
CA ASP A 405 -27.91 -6.37 -9.43
C ASP A 405 -26.53 -5.77 -9.17
N THR A 406 -25.74 -6.46 -8.35
CA THR A 406 -24.37 -6.05 -8.03
C THR A 406 -23.47 -6.13 -9.26
N ARG A 407 -22.71 -5.07 -9.50
CA ARG A 407 -21.76 -4.96 -10.61
C ARG A 407 -20.35 -4.93 -10.10
N VAL A 408 -19.49 -5.73 -10.71
CA VAL A 408 -18.05 -5.75 -10.47
C VAL A 408 -17.35 -5.10 -11.65
N LYS A 409 -16.44 -4.18 -11.38
CA LYS A 409 -15.59 -3.53 -12.37
C LYS A 409 -14.13 -3.66 -11.95
N VAL A 410 -13.27 -3.86 -12.94
CA VAL A 410 -11.82 -3.61 -12.82
C VAL A 410 -11.57 -2.26 -13.46
N ILE A 411 -10.79 -1.43 -12.75
CA ILE A 411 -10.36 -0.11 -13.21
C ILE A 411 -8.96 -0.29 -13.79
N ASP A 412 -8.02 -0.75 -12.97
CA ASP A 412 -6.61 -0.88 -13.32
C ASP A 412 -6.09 -2.30 -13.00
N VAL A 413 -5.17 -2.79 -13.84
CA VAL A 413 -4.35 -3.99 -13.59
C VAL A 413 -2.89 -3.58 -13.73
N MET A 414 -2.16 -3.59 -12.63
CA MET A 414 -0.81 -3.04 -12.53
C MET A 414 0.18 -4.15 -12.25
N ALA A 415 1.29 -4.20 -12.97
CA ALA A 415 2.38 -5.09 -12.59
C ALA A 415 3.17 -4.46 -11.43
N ASP A 416 3.37 -5.21 -10.36
CA ASP A 416 4.22 -4.81 -9.24
C ASP A 416 5.67 -5.26 -9.47
N ALA A 417 6.60 -4.68 -8.70
CA ALA A 417 8.04 -4.94 -8.84
C ALA A 417 8.44 -6.39 -8.51
N ASP A 418 7.63 -7.12 -7.73
CA ASP A 418 7.85 -8.53 -7.39
C ASP A 418 7.32 -9.51 -8.45
N GLY A 419 6.70 -8.99 -9.51
CA GLY A 419 6.11 -9.79 -10.59
C GLY A 419 4.69 -10.29 -10.29
N SER A 420 4.03 -9.80 -9.25
CA SER A 420 2.58 -9.94 -9.05
C SER A 420 1.80 -8.85 -9.80
N ASP A 421 0.47 -8.98 -9.85
CA ASP A 421 -0.42 -7.93 -10.35
C ASP A 421 -1.27 -7.35 -9.18
N ILE A 422 -1.39 -6.02 -9.13
CA ILE A 422 -2.35 -5.30 -8.30
C ILE A 422 -3.58 -5.01 -9.15
N VAL A 423 -4.74 -5.53 -8.74
CA VAL A 423 -6.02 -5.33 -9.43
C VAL A 423 -6.90 -4.39 -8.60
N GLN A 424 -7.13 -3.19 -9.12
CA GLN A 424 -8.02 -2.21 -8.50
C GLN A 424 -9.36 -2.18 -9.23
N GLY A 425 -10.45 -1.98 -8.48
CA GLY A 425 -11.78 -2.02 -9.04
C GLY A 425 -12.85 -1.35 -8.19
N GLN A 426 -14.08 -1.39 -8.69
CA GLN A 426 -15.24 -0.87 -8.00
C GLN A 426 -16.39 -1.87 -8.05
N ILE A 427 -17.08 -2.02 -6.93
CA ILE A 427 -18.30 -2.79 -6.77
C ILE A 427 -19.45 -1.80 -6.61
N VAL A 428 -20.50 -1.97 -7.40
CA VAL A 428 -21.66 -1.09 -7.39
C VAL A 428 -22.91 -1.91 -7.10
N VAL A 429 -23.58 -1.62 -5.99
CA VAL A 429 -24.82 -2.27 -5.58
C VAL A 429 -25.96 -1.24 -5.71
N PRO A 430 -26.79 -1.32 -6.76
CA PRO A 430 -27.90 -0.39 -6.97
C PRO A 430 -29.15 -0.83 -6.21
N GLY A 431 -29.88 0.13 -5.63
CA GLY A 431 -31.16 -0.11 -4.96
C GLY A 431 -31.03 -0.78 -3.59
N VAL A 432 -29.95 -0.48 -2.86
CA VAL A 432 -29.68 -1.06 -1.54
C VAL A 432 -30.70 -0.53 -0.52
N LYS A 433 -31.28 -1.43 0.27
CA LYS A 433 -32.21 -1.06 1.36
C LYS A 433 -31.43 -0.64 2.60
N ALA A 434 -32.07 0.12 3.49
CA ALA A 434 -31.45 0.62 4.73
C ALA A 434 -30.80 -0.46 5.60
N ASN A 435 -31.35 -1.67 5.64
CA ASN A 435 -30.79 -2.80 6.40
C ASN A 435 -29.67 -3.56 5.66
N GLU A 436 -29.35 -3.16 4.43
CA GLU A 436 -28.37 -3.80 3.53
C GLU A 436 -27.15 -2.90 3.26
N GLU A 437 -27.18 -1.62 3.70
CA GLU A 437 -26.15 -0.59 3.40
C GLU A 437 -24.76 -0.91 3.94
N ARG A 438 -24.66 -1.77 4.96
CA ARG A 438 -23.38 -2.19 5.55
C ARG A 438 -23.23 -3.70 5.62
N THR A 439 -23.96 -4.43 4.79
CA THR A 439 -23.81 -5.88 4.76
C THR A 439 -22.40 -6.24 4.32
N PHE A 440 -21.80 -7.23 5.00
CA PHE A 440 -20.48 -7.72 4.69
C PHE A 440 -20.39 -8.23 3.25
N ILE A 441 -19.26 -7.94 2.63
CA ILE A 441 -18.92 -8.38 1.28
C ILE A 441 -17.59 -9.14 1.37
N GLU A 442 -17.48 -10.20 0.59
CA GLU A 442 -16.22 -10.90 0.38
C GLU A 442 -15.84 -10.80 -1.10
N VAL A 443 -14.61 -10.36 -1.39
CA VAL A 443 -14.05 -10.36 -2.75
C VAL A 443 -13.09 -11.53 -2.89
N LYS A 444 -13.33 -12.40 -3.87
CA LYS A 444 -12.44 -13.51 -4.24
C LYS A 444 -11.96 -13.36 -5.66
N VAL A 445 -10.73 -13.75 -5.92
CA VAL A 445 -10.21 -13.88 -7.29
C VAL A 445 -9.94 -15.35 -7.58
N LEU A 446 -10.47 -15.82 -8.70
CA LEU A 446 -10.28 -17.18 -9.20
C LEU A 446 -9.54 -17.14 -10.55
N ASP A 447 -8.79 -18.18 -10.87
CA ASP A 447 -8.26 -18.40 -12.22
C ASP A 447 -9.38 -18.85 -13.19
N SER A 448 -9.04 -19.01 -14.47
CA SER A 448 -9.98 -19.47 -15.51
C SER A 448 -10.50 -20.91 -15.32
N ASP A 449 -9.90 -21.70 -14.43
CA ASP A 449 -10.35 -23.04 -14.07
C ASP A 449 -11.18 -23.06 -12.77
N GLY A 450 -11.26 -21.92 -12.08
CA GLY A 450 -12.01 -21.76 -10.83
C GLY A 450 -11.18 -21.99 -9.56
N HIS A 451 -9.86 -22.12 -9.65
CA HIS A 451 -9.00 -22.20 -8.48
C HIS A 451 -8.77 -20.80 -7.88
N PRO A 452 -8.73 -20.66 -6.55
CA PRO A 452 -8.38 -19.38 -5.91
C PRO A 452 -6.98 -18.90 -6.33
N LEU A 453 -6.87 -17.65 -6.79
CA LEU A 453 -5.60 -16.99 -7.12
C LEU A 453 -5.02 -16.19 -5.94
N THR A 454 -5.87 -15.73 -5.03
CA THR A 454 -5.46 -14.91 -3.89
C THR A 454 -5.10 -15.78 -2.69
N ALA A 455 -3.91 -15.56 -2.14
CA ALA A 455 -3.53 -16.06 -0.81
C ALA A 455 -3.78 -15.03 0.32
N GLY A 456 -4.09 -13.76 -0.02
CA GLY A 456 -4.25 -12.64 0.91
C GLY A 456 -5.65 -12.02 0.94
N GLU A 457 -5.85 -11.07 1.86
CA GLU A 457 -7.09 -10.30 1.97
C GLU A 457 -7.18 -9.20 0.89
N TRP A 458 -8.40 -8.78 0.54
CA TRP A 458 -8.62 -7.64 -0.33
C TRP A 458 -8.64 -6.35 0.50
N THR A 459 -8.18 -5.25 -0.09
CA THR A 459 -8.16 -3.94 0.54
C THR A 459 -9.42 -3.17 0.15
N CYS A 460 -10.17 -2.66 1.14
CA CYS A 460 -11.23 -1.68 0.90
C CYS A 460 -10.67 -0.26 0.98
N PHE A 461 -10.82 0.53 -0.08
CA PHE A 461 -10.45 1.94 -0.08
C PHE A 461 -11.59 2.86 0.32
N SER A 462 -12.81 2.53 -0.10
CA SER A 462 -14.01 3.29 0.26
C SER A 462 -15.24 2.40 0.19
N ASP A 463 -16.22 2.69 1.04
CA ASP A 463 -17.54 2.06 1.06
C ASP A 463 -18.60 3.13 1.32
N GLU A 464 -19.15 3.68 0.24
CA GLU A 464 -20.02 4.83 0.25
C GLU A 464 -21.43 4.44 -0.21
N THR A 465 -22.46 4.94 0.48
CA THR A 465 -23.84 4.81 0.03
C THR A 465 -24.43 6.19 -0.23
N GLU A 466 -24.84 6.42 -1.48
CA GLU A 466 -25.37 7.69 -1.93
C GLU A 466 -26.83 7.53 -2.38
N GLU A 467 -27.67 8.50 -2.03
CA GLU A 467 -29.02 8.62 -2.59
C GLU A 467 -28.97 9.42 -3.89
N MET A 468 -29.57 8.89 -4.96
CA MET A 468 -29.58 9.59 -6.25
C MET A 468 -30.47 10.84 -6.18
N GLU A 469 -29.91 12.03 -6.43
CA GLU A 469 -30.65 13.30 -6.41
C GLU A 469 -31.92 13.28 -7.27
N ASN A 470 -31.86 12.61 -8.43
CA ASN A 470 -32.96 12.53 -9.38
C ASN A 470 -33.98 11.43 -9.06
N LEU A 471 -33.70 10.56 -8.07
CA LEU A 471 -34.55 9.44 -7.66
C LEU A 471 -34.56 9.30 -6.12
N PRO A 472 -35.34 10.13 -5.41
CA PRO A 472 -35.44 10.05 -3.95
C PRO A 472 -35.84 8.66 -3.47
N GLY A 473 -35.17 8.17 -2.44
CA GLY A 473 -35.28 6.81 -1.89
C GLY A 473 -34.47 5.74 -2.64
N PHE A 474 -33.85 6.08 -3.76
CA PHE A 474 -32.98 5.16 -4.50
C PHE A 474 -31.52 5.32 -4.09
N LYS A 475 -31.00 4.33 -3.37
CA LYS A 475 -29.61 4.34 -2.89
C LYS A 475 -28.70 3.44 -3.71
N VAL A 476 -27.47 3.88 -3.91
CA VAL A 476 -26.40 3.11 -4.54
C VAL A 476 -25.23 3.00 -3.58
N ARG A 477 -24.83 1.78 -3.25
CA ARG A 477 -23.60 1.51 -2.51
C ARG A 477 -22.44 1.30 -3.49
N ARG A 478 -21.31 1.97 -3.27
CA ARG A 478 -20.09 1.88 -4.07
C ARG A 478 -18.94 1.50 -3.17
N ILE A 479 -18.23 0.45 -3.56
CA ILE A 479 -17.10 -0.07 -2.79
C ILE A 479 -15.88 -0.09 -3.72
N SER A 480 -14.84 0.65 -3.38
CA SER A 480 -13.58 0.62 -4.10
C SER A 480 -12.67 -0.42 -3.46
N TYR A 481 -12.14 -1.35 -4.26
CA TYR A 481 -11.32 -2.45 -3.76
C TYR A 481 -9.98 -2.54 -4.50
N SER A 482 -9.00 -3.13 -3.83
CA SER A 482 -7.74 -3.57 -4.42
C SER A 482 -7.44 -5.01 -3.98
N VAL A 483 -6.80 -5.78 -4.86
CA VAL A 483 -6.40 -7.14 -4.56
C VAL A 483 -5.08 -7.48 -5.26
N HIS A 484 -4.18 -8.10 -4.52
CA HIS A 484 -2.90 -8.61 -5.04
C HIS A 484 -3.08 -10.05 -5.53
N ILE A 485 -2.68 -10.32 -6.76
CA ILE A 485 -2.77 -11.64 -7.39
C ILE A 485 -1.44 -12.02 -8.05
N PRO A 486 -1.10 -13.31 -8.16
CA PRO A 486 -0.02 -13.74 -9.04
C PRO A 486 -0.26 -13.24 -10.46
N HIS A 487 0.80 -12.86 -11.18
CA HIS A 487 0.66 -12.36 -12.53
C HIS A 487 -0.16 -13.31 -13.40
N SER A 488 -1.25 -12.78 -13.94
CA SER A 488 -2.29 -13.58 -14.57
C SER A 488 -2.67 -12.99 -15.93
N THR A 489 -2.97 -13.88 -16.88
CA THR A 489 -3.47 -13.50 -18.21
C THR A 489 -4.99 -13.62 -18.31
N SER A 490 -5.67 -14.05 -17.26
CA SER A 490 -7.14 -14.11 -17.17
C SER A 490 -7.51 -14.42 -15.73
N PHE A 491 -8.62 -13.88 -15.24
CA PHE A 491 -9.11 -14.17 -13.91
C PHE A 491 -10.61 -13.85 -13.80
N MET A 492 -11.22 -14.31 -12.72
CA MET A 492 -12.59 -14.00 -12.36
C MET A 492 -12.61 -13.33 -11.00
N ILE A 493 -13.38 -12.25 -10.88
CA ILE A 493 -13.65 -11.61 -9.58
C ILE A 493 -15.04 -12.03 -9.16
N TRP A 494 -15.14 -12.62 -7.97
CA TRP A 494 -16.37 -13.08 -7.35
C TRP A 494 -16.63 -12.30 -6.06
N VAL A 495 -17.70 -11.51 -6.07
CA VAL A 495 -18.19 -10.75 -4.93
C VAL A 495 -19.35 -11.49 -4.29
N ARG A 496 -19.23 -11.75 -3.00
CA ARG A 496 -20.20 -12.52 -2.23
C ARG A 496 -20.86 -11.65 -1.17
N PHE A 497 -22.10 -11.99 -0.83
CA PHE A 497 -22.83 -11.40 0.30
C PHE A 497 -23.19 -12.49 1.34
N PRO A 498 -22.22 -13.03 2.09
CA PRO A 498 -22.46 -14.19 2.98
C PRO A 498 -23.51 -13.94 4.06
N ASP A 499 -23.70 -12.68 4.43
CA ASP A 499 -24.60 -12.24 5.50
C ASP A 499 -25.92 -11.69 4.96
N CYS A 500 -26.12 -11.71 3.63
CA CYS A 500 -27.31 -11.18 2.97
C CYS A 500 -28.04 -12.27 2.18
N ALA A 501 -29.24 -12.65 2.61
CA ALA A 501 -30.07 -13.56 1.83
C ALA A 501 -30.76 -12.89 0.62
N THR A 502 -30.82 -11.55 0.60
CA THR A 502 -31.58 -10.76 -0.39
C THR A 502 -30.72 -10.28 -1.56
N LEU A 503 -29.43 -10.02 -1.34
CA LEU A 503 -28.50 -9.62 -2.39
C LEU A 503 -27.81 -10.86 -2.98
N PRO A 504 -27.91 -11.10 -4.30
CA PRO A 504 -27.20 -12.20 -4.94
C PRO A 504 -25.71 -11.91 -5.07
N ASP A 505 -24.90 -12.96 -5.03
CA ASP A 505 -23.49 -12.90 -5.42
C ASP A 505 -23.36 -12.36 -6.86
N ALA A 506 -22.25 -11.68 -7.13
CA ALA A 506 -21.91 -11.18 -8.44
C ALA A 506 -20.51 -11.64 -8.86
N PHE A 507 -20.30 -11.81 -10.16
CA PHE A 507 -18.98 -12.10 -10.68
C PHE A 507 -18.79 -11.54 -12.09
N GLU A 508 -17.56 -11.17 -12.41
CA GLU A 508 -17.13 -10.80 -13.75
C GLU A 508 -15.89 -11.62 -14.12
N HIS A 509 -15.84 -12.05 -15.39
CA HIS A 509 -14.71 -12.78 -15.95
C HIS A 509 -13.95 -11.84 -16.87
N PHE A 510 -12.63 -11.77 -16.69
CA PHE A 510 -11.72 -10.99 -17.52
C PHE A 510 -10.86 -11.96 -18.33
N ASP A 511 -11.04 -11.96 -19.65
CA ASP A 511 -10.25 -12.79 -20.54
C ASP A 511 -8.87 -12.17 -20.85
N THR A 512 -8.04 -12.89 -21.60
CA THR A 512 -6.69 -12.44 -21.95
C THR A 512 -6.61 -11.15 -22.72
N VAL A 513 -7.64 -10.82 -23.50
CA VAL A 513 -7.68 -9.55 -24.20
C VAL A 513 -8.04 -8.43 -23.22
N GLU A 514 -9.08 -8.62 -22.42
CA GLU A 514 -9.53 -7.62 -21.43
C GLU A 514 -8.43 -7.32 -20.39
N VAL A 515 -7.73 -8.34 -19.86
CA VAL A 515 -6.62 -8.14 -18.91
C VAL A 515 -5.44 -7.39 -19.57
N ALA A 516 -5.10 -7.74 -20.82
CA ALA A 516 -4.05 -7.04 -21.55
C ALA A 516 -4.44 -5.58 -21.84
N GLU A 517 -5.70 -5.32 -22.19
CA GLU A 517 -6.23 -3.97 -22.40
C GLU A 517 -6.18 -3.13 -21.12
N HIS A 518 -6.55 -3.68 -19.95
CA HIS A 518 -6.42 -2.97 -18.67
C HIS A 518 -4.97 -2.67 -18.32
N ARG A 519 -4.07 -3.65 -18.49
CA ARG A 519 -2.64 -3.47 -18.21
C ARG A 519 -2.01 -2.44 -19.15
N GLN A 520 -2.29 -2.53 -20.45
CA GLN A 520 -1.82 -1.56 -21.44
C GLN A 520 -2.44 -0.19 -21.22
N GLY A 521 -3.73 -0.12 -20.87
CA GLY A 521 -4.43 1.13 -20.55
C GLY A 521 -3.76 1.85 -19.38
N TRP A 522 -3.50 1.13 -18.29
CA TRP A 522 -2.75 1.67 -17.16
C TRP A 522 -1.37 2.15 -17.60
N GLN A 523 -0.58 1.32 -18.32
CA GLN A 523 0.76 1.67 -18.79
C GLN A 523 0.76 2.90 -19.70
N SER A 524 -0.23 3.04 -20.58
CA SER A 524 -0.27 4.12 -21.59
C SER A 524 -0.61 5.50 -21.05
N ILE A 525 -1.29 5.58 -19.90
CA ILE A 525 -1.67 6.86 -19.23
C ILE A 525 -0.59 7.26 -18.19
N ARG A 526 0.42 6.41 -18.05
CA ARG A 526 1.43 6.42 -16.98
C ARG A 526 2.79 6.05 -17.57
N GLU A 527 2.99 6.31 -18.87
CA GLU A 527 4.26 6.01 -19.53
C GLU A 527 5.21 7.19 -19.28
N THR A 528 6.15 7.00 -18.37
CA THR A 528 7.14 8.03 -18.03
C THR A 528 7.99 8.39 -19.26
N ALA A 529 8.45 9.64 -19.35
CA ALA A 529 9.28 10.13 -20.46
C ALA A 529 10.48 9.21 -20.80
N ASN A 530 11.15 8.64 -19.81
CA ASN A 530 12.28 7.74 -20.02
C ASN A 530 11.90 6.35 -20.60
N ALA A 531 10.63 5.97 -20.53
CA ALA A 531 10.10 4.68 -21.00
C ALA A 531 9.47 4.77 -22.39
N THR A 532 9.25 5.99 -22.92
CA THR A 532 8.49 6.14 -24.15
C THR A 532 9.22 5.68 -25.40
N HIS A 533 8.43 5.19 -26.35
CA HIS A 533 8.92 4.52 -27.55
C HIS A 533 9.13 5.46 -28.75
N ASP A 534 8.51 6.64 -28.73
CA ASP A 534 8.50 7.60 -29.85
C ASP A 534 9.49 8.77 -29.68
N TYR A 535 10.32 8.74 -28.62
CA TYR A 535 11.26 9.81 -28.29
C TYR A 535 12.19 10.22 -29.45
N ASP A 536 12.72 9.29 -30.25
CA ASP A 536 13.60 9.63 -31.39
C ASP A 536 12.88 10.50 -32.43
N GLU A 537 11.60 10.23 -32.68
CA GLU A 537 10.76 11.02 -33.59
C GLU A 537 10.46 12.39 -32.98
N TRP A 538 10.02 12.41 -31.72
CA TRP A 538 9.76 13.63 -30.96
C TRP A 538 10.98 14.56 -30.95
N PHE A 539 12.17 14.05 -30.58
CA PHE A 539 13.38 14.85 -30.48
C PHE A 539 13.72 15.49 -31.84
N ARG A 540 13.69 14.71 -32.93
CA ARG A 540 14.04 15.21 -34.26
C ARG A 540 13.02 16.20 -34.83
N ALA A 541 11.74 16.02 -34.54
CA ALA A 541 10.65 16.79 -35.14
C ALA A 541 10.25 18.03 -34.33
N ASN A 542 10.40 17.98 -33.01
CA ASN A 542 9.85 18.95 -32.07
C ASN A 542 10.92 19.67 -31.23
N HIS A 543 12.04 19.02 -30.91
CA HIS A 543 13.01 19.56 -29.95
C HIS A 543 14.30 20.08 -30.59
N ARG A 544 14.85 19.33 -31.55
CA ARG A 544 16.14 19.60 -32.19
C ARG A 544 16.10 20.90 -32.98
N ALA A 545 17.15 21.71 -32.84
CA ALA A 545 17.28 22.96 -33.59
C ALA A 545 17.23 22.73 -35.11
N THR A 546 16.34 23.47 -35.77
CA THR A 546 16.18 23.46 -37.22
C THR A 546 17.37 24.13 -37.91
N THR A 547 17.59 23.77 -39.17
CA THR A 547 18.63 24.42 -39.99
C THR A 547 18.46 25.94 -40.11
N VAL A 548 17.23 26.45 -39.98
CA VAL A 548 16.97 27.90 -40.00
C VAL A 548 17.42 28.54 -38.70
N GLU A 549 17.04 27.97 -37.55
CA GLU A 549 17.47 28.45 -36.23
C GLU A 549 18.99 28.46 -36.12
N LEU A 550 19.67 27.37 -36.52
CA LEU A 550 21.14 27.30 -36.49
C LEU A 550 21.80 28.42 -37.32
N LYS A 551 21.21 28.80 -38.46
CA LYS A 551 21.70 29.90 -39.30
C LYS A 551 21.45 31.28 -38.69
N LEU A 552 20.34 31.44 -37.95
CA LEU A 552 20.02 32.68 -37.24
C LEU A 552 20.94 32.85 -36.03
N GLN A 553 21.16 31.79 -35.25
CA GLN A 553 22.09 31.78 -34.12
C GLN A 553 23.49 32.26 -34.50
N GLN A 554 24.00 31.86 -35.67
CA GLN A 554 25.30 32.31 -36.19
C GLN A 554 25.39 33.82 -36.48
N GLN A 555 24.25 34.52 -36.58
CA GLN A 555 24.18 35.96 -36.84
C GLN A 555 23.99 36.78 -35.56
N VAL A 556 23.60 36.14 -34.46
CA VAL A 556 23.39 36.79 -33.17
C VAL A 556 24.74 37.21 -32.60
N LYS A 557 24.76 38.41 -32.01
CA LYS A 557 25.88 38.92 -31.23
C LYS A 557 25.40 39.18 -29.82
N PHE A 558 26.00 38.47 -28.88
CA PHE A 558 25.78 38.68 -27.46
C PHE A 558 26.65 39.82 -26.93
N ASP A 559 26.19 40.45 -25.85
CA ASP A 559 26.95 41.49 -25.16
C ASP A 559 28.15 40.86 -24.43
N GLU A 560 27.90 39.81 -23.66
CA GLU A 560 28.95 38.93 -23.13
C GLU A 560 29.24 37.80 -24.12
N GLN A 561 30.52 37.66 -24.49
CA GLN A 561 30.98 36.63 -25.42
C GLN A 561 32.05 35.75 -24.75
N PRO A 562 31.65 34.93 -23.76
CA PRO A 562 32.57 34.05 -23.05
C PRO A 562 33.27 33.08 -24.01
N LYS A 563 34.56 32.86 -23.81
CA LYS A 563 35.28 31.78 -24.49
C LYS A 563 35.05 30.46 -23.74
N TYR A 564 34.66 29.40 -24.44
CA TYR A 564 34.53 28.06 -23.86
C TYR A 564 35.78 27.21 -24.15
N SER A 565 36.38 26.61 -23.13
CA SER A 565 37.41 25.58 -23.26
C SER A 565 36.77 24.21 -23.07
N ILE A 566 36.59 23.48 -24.17
CA ILE A 566 36.05 22.12 -24.16
C ILE A 566 37.20 21.15 -23.92
N ILE A 567 37.17 20.43 -22.81
CA ILE A 567 38.22 19.52 -22.36
C ILE A 567 37.76 18.08 -22.63
N VAL A 568 38.58 17.34 -23.38
CA VAL A 568 38.29 15.96 -23.77
C VAL A 568 39.51 15.07 -23.51
N PRO A 569 39.51 14.28 -22.42
CA PRO A 569 40.48 13.22 -22.21
C PRO A 569 40.30 12.09 -23.22
N LEU A 570 41.37 11.70 -23.90
CA LEU A 570 41.35 10.62 -24.89
C LEU A 570 42.11 9.40 -24.35
N TYR A 571 41.43 8.27 -24.21
CA TYR A 571 42.06 7.01 -23.84
C TYR A 571 41.57 5.87 -24.75
N LYS A 572 42.48 5.35 -25.59
CA LYS A 572 42.20 4.30 -26.59
C LYS A 572 40.95 4.62 -27.44
N THR A 573 40.74 5.91 -27.70
CA THR A 573 39.54 6.42 -28.37
C THR A 573 39.47 5.92 -29.80
N PRO A 574 38.39 5.23 -30.21
CA PRO A 574 38.20 4.82 -31.59
C PRO A 574 38.11 6.04 -32.53
N ILE A 575 38.83 5.99 -33.65
CA ILE A 575 38.88 7.10 -34.64
C ILE A 575 37.49 7.54 -35.13
N PRO A 576 36.52 6.63 -35.42
CA PRO A 576 35.18 7.05 -35.82
C PRO A 576 34.48 7.89 -34.76
N PHE A 577 34.66 7.57 -33.48
CA PHE A 577 34.04 8.30 -32.37
C PHE A 577 34.72 9.65 -32.15
N LEU A 578 36.06 9.70 -32.17
CA LEU A 578 36.81 10.96 -32.16
C LEU A 578 36.33 11.90 -33.28
N ARG A 579 36.16 11.37 -34.49
CA ARG A 579 35.72 12.15 -35.65
C ARG A 579 34.33 12.74 -35.44
N ASP A 580 33.38 11.94 -34.95
CA ASP A 580 32.01 12.39 -34.73
C ASP A 580 31.96 13.45 -33.61
N MET A 581 32.71 13.23 -32.52
CA MET A 581 32.84 14.17 -31.39
C MET A 581 33.46 15.50 -31.84
N VAL A 582 34.63 15.49 -32.49
CA VAL A 582 35.28 16.71 -32.99
C VAL A 582 34.37 17.46 -33.97
N LYS A 583 33.66 16.73 -34.84
CA LYS A 583 32.71 17.33 -35.78
C LYS A 583 31.55 18.02 -35.05
N SER A 584 31.03 17.43 -33.96
CA SER A 584 29.95 18.04 -33.17
C SER A 584 30.37 19.38 -32.54
N VAL A 585 31.62 19.50 -32.10
CA VAL A 585 32.21 20.75 -31.60
C VAL A 585 32.44 21.76 -32.74
N GLN A 586 32.94 21.31 -33.89
CA GLN A 586 33.15 22.19 -35.05
C GLN A 586 31.84 22.81 -35.58
N LEU A 587 30.73 22.09 -35.43
CA LEU A 587 29.40 22.52 -35.87
C LEU A 587 28.73 23.55 -34.96
N GLN A 588 29.29 23.82 -33.77
CA GLN A 588 28.73 24.81 -32.84
C GLN A 588 28.48 26.17 -33.52
N THR A 589 27.27 26.70 -33.36
CA THR A 589 26.84 27.98 -33.95
C THR A 589 27.51 29.16 -33.27
N TYR A 590 27.72 29.08 -31.95
CA TYR A 590 28.61 29.97 -31.21
C TYR A 590 30.08 29.60 -31.47
N ARG A 591 30.90 30.60 -31.85
CA ARG A 591 32.23 30.35 -32.44
C ARG A 591 33.43 30.60 -31.52
N ASN A 592 33.21 31.23 -30.36
CA ASN A 592 34.28 31.56 -29.42
C ASN A 592 34.56 30.38 -28.47
N TRP A 593 35.28 29.39 -28.98
CA TRP A 593 35.66 28.21 -28.21
C TRP A 593 37.06 27.72 -28.60
N GLU A 594 37.63 26.89 -27.74
CA GLU A 594 38.78 26.03 -28.02
C GLU A 594 38.48 24.59 -27.59
N LEU A 595 39.09 23.63 -28.29
CA LEU A 595 38.93 22.21 -28.01
C LEU A 595 40.29 21.63 -27.59
N LEU A 596 40.38 21.17 -26.35
CA LEU A 596 41.59 20.66 -25.73
C LEU A 596 41.52 19.13 -25.69
N LEU A 597 42.23 18.50 -26.63
CA LEU A 597 42.32 17.05 -26.73
C LEU A 597 43.50 16.57 -25.89
N VAL A 598 43.21 16.07 -24.69
CA VAL A 598 44.22 15.52 -23.76
C VAL A 598 44.49 14.08 -24.13
N ASN A 599 45.53 13.83 -24.91
CA ASN A 599 45.83 12.50 -25.41
C ASN A 599 46.59 11.66 -24.38
N ALA A 600 45.85 10.83 -23.65
CA ALA A 600 46.35 9.87 -22.66
C ALA A 600 46.69 8.49 -23.23
N SER A 601 46.84 8.38 -24.55
CA SER A 601 47.30 7.17 -25.24
C SER A 601 48.49 7.50 -26.14
N PRO A 602 49.63 7.92 -25.57
CA PRO A 602 50.79 8.35 -26.35
C PRO A 602 51.35 7.25 -27.27
N ASP A 603 51.10 5.98 -26.94
CA ASP A 603 51.53 4.83 -27.74
C ASP A 603 50.63 4.54 -28.96
N GLU A 604 49.42 5.14 -29.01
CA GLU A 604 48.46 4.95 -30.10
C GLU A 604 48.75 5.93 -31.25
N VAL A 605 49.67 5.53 -32.13
CA VAL A 605 50.17 6.37 -33.24
C VAL A 605 49.05 6.88 -34.15
N GLU A 606 48.05 6.04 -34.45
CA GLU A 606 46.93 6.43 -35.31
C GLU A 606 46.06 7.50 -34.66
N LEU A 607 45.81 7.40 -33.35
CA LEU A 607 45.06 8.40 -32.59
C LEU A 607 45.82 9.73 -32.53
N ALA A 608 47.10 9.69 -32.19
CA ALA A 608 47.95 10.89 -32.17
C ALA A 608 48.00 11.58 -33.54
N ALA A 609 48.14 10.81 -34.62
CA ALA A 609 48.15 11.35 -35.99
C ALA A 609 46.79 11.97 -36.38
N ALA A 610 45.67 11.37 -35.95
CA ALA A 610 44.35 11.93 -36.17
C ALA A 610 44.16 13.27 -35.43
N VAL A 611 44.53 13.33 -34.15
CA VAL A 611 44.50 14.56 -33.32
C VAL A 611 45.35 15.67 -33.95
N ASP A 612 46.57 15.37 -34.38
CA ASP A 612 47.45 16.32 -35.07
C ASP A 612 46.84 16.82 -36.39
N GLY A 613 46.14 15.94 -37.11
CA GLY A 613 45.39 16.29 -38.32
C GLY A 613 44.32 17.35 -38.03
N TYR A 614 43.55 17.18 -36.96
CA TYR A 614 42.54 18.16 -36.54
C TYR A 614 43.15 19.49 -36.09
N CYS A 615 44.24 19.47 -35.34
CA CYS A 615 44.94 20.69 -34.90
C CYS A 615 45.50 21.51 -36.08
N LYS A 616 45.94 20.84 -37.15
CA LYS A 616 46.38 21.50 -38.39
C LYS A 616 45.21 22.10 -39.17
N ALA A 617 44.04 21.47 -39.12
CA ALA A 617 42.86 21.89 -39.88
C ALA A 617 42.08 23.03 -39.20
N ASP A 618 42.04 23.08 -37.86
CA ASP A 618 41.38 24.14 -37.10
C ASP A 618 42.25 24.58 -35.93
N SER A 619 42.72 25.83 -35.98
CA SER A 619 43.64 26.40 -34.98
C SER A 619 43.06 26.49 -33.57
N ARG A 620 41.73 26.34 -33.41
CA ARG A 620 41.07 26.30 -32.10
C ARG A 620 41.20 24.94 -31.41
N ILE A 621 41.57 23.90 -32.15
CA ILE A 621 41.81 22.56 -31.61
C ILE A 621 43.28 22.46 -31.18
N LYS A 622 43.51 21.99 -29.95
CA LYS A 622 44.82 21.86 -29.32
C LYS A 622 45.07 20.42 -28.89
N HIS A 623 46.27 19.93 -29.21
CA HIS A 623 46.76 18.65 -28.75
C HIS A 623 47.53 18.86 -27.44
N LEU A 624 47.04 18.30 -26.35
CA LEU A 624 47.75 18.25 -25.07
C LEU A 624 48.32 16.85 -24.89
N HIS A 625 49.64 16.74 -24.98
CA HIS A 625 50.33 15.45 -24.87
C HIS A 625 50.62 15.14 -23.40
N VAL A 626 50.13 14.01 -22.90
CA VAL A 626 50.55 13.45 -21.61
C VAL A 626 51.44 12.24 -21.84
N THR A 627 52.53 12.14 -21.08
CA THR A 627 53.58 11.13 -21.29
C THR A 627 53.15 9.72 -20.86
N GLU A 628 52.13 9.62 -20.01
CA GLU A 628 51.56 8.37 -19.51
C GLU A 628 50.09 8.60 -19.14
N ASN A 629 49.27 7.54 -19.17
CA ASN A 629 47.88 7.62 -18.70
C ASN A 629 47.85 7.65 -17.17
N LYS A 630 47.29 8.72 -16.59
CA LYS A 630 47.20 8.92 -15.13
C LYS A 630 45.80 8.73 -14.55
N GLY A 631 44.89 8.12 -15.29
CA GLY A 631 43.48 8.03 -14.91
C GLY A 631 42.66 9.24 -15.38
N ILE A 632 41.33 9.08 -15.43
CA ILE A 632 40.42 10.06 -16.03
C ILE A 632 40.50 11.41 -15.31
N THR A 633 40.68 11.40 -13.99
CA THR A 633 40.71 12.61 -13.17
C THR A 633 41.94 13.45 -13.47
N LEU A 634 43.12 12.86 -13.37
CA LEU A 634 44.39 13.58 -13.57
C LEU A 634 44.60 14.00 -15.03
N ASN A 635 44.09 13.21 -15.99
CA ASN A 635 44.11 13.62 -17.40
C ASN A 635 43.18 14.84 -17.63
N THR A 636 41.99 14.86 -17.02
CA THR A 636 41.08 16.02 -17.07
C THR A 636 41.75 17.27 -16.47
N ASN A 637 42.47 17.13 -15.36
CA ASN A 637 43.19 18.23 -14.71
C ASN A 637 44.23 18.90 -15.62
N VAL A 638 44.91 18.14 -16.49
CA VAL A 638 45.83 18.71 -17.49
C VAL A 638 45.08 19.64 -18.45
N GLY A 639 43.88 19.24 -18.88
CA GLY A 639 43.00 20.08 -19.69
C GLY A 639 42.56 21.35 -18.96
N ILE A 640 42.15 21.23 -17.69
CA ILE A 640 41.72 22.36 -16.85
C ILE A 640 42.84 23.39 -16.70
N GLN A 641 44.08 22.94 -16.48
CA GLN A 641 45.24 23.81 -16.32
C GLN A 641 45.64 24.52 -17.62
N ALA A 642 45.46 23.86 -18.76
CA ALA A 642 45.79 24.41 -20.07
C ALA A 642 44.69 25.34 -20.63
N ALA A 643 43.47 25.27 -20.08
CA ALA A 643 42.32 26.01 -20.55
C ALA A 643 42.45 27.53 -20.36
N THR A 644 42.06 28.26 -21.41
CA THR A 644 42.12 29.73 -21.46
C THR A 644 40.74 30.40 -21.60
N GLY A 645 39.68 29.60 -21.61
CA GLY A 645 38.29 30.05 -21.70
C GLY A 645 37.78 30.61 -20.37
N ASP A 646 36.76 31.47 -20.47
CA ASP A 646 35.99 31.96 -19.33
C ASP A 646 35.14 30.85 -18.69
N PHE A 647 34.79 29.83 -19.47
CA PHE A 647 34.11 28.62 -19.02
C PHE A 647 34.86 27.36 -19.46
N LEU A 648 34.81 26.34 -18.61
CA LEU A 648 35.35 25.00 -18.84
C LEU A 648 34.19 24.04 -19.10
N CYS A 649 34.21 23.32 -20.22
CA CYS A 649 33.20 22.32 -20.56
C CYS A 649 33.83 20.94 -20.57
N PHE A 650 33.19 19.95 -19.93
CA PHE A 650 33.68 18.57 -19.93
C PHE A 650 32.89 17.74 -20.95
N LEU A 651 33.59 17.11 -21.89
CA LEU A 651 32.99 16.29 -22.94
C LEU A 651 33.74 14.97 -23.07
N ASP A 652 32.99 13.87 -23.07
CA ASP A 652 33.54 12.54 -23.27
C ASP A 652 33.92 12.31 -24.74
N HIS A 653 34.96 11.52 -24.95
CA HIS A 653 35.63 11.38 -26.25
C HIS A 653 34.80 10.64 -27.31
N ASP A 654 33.75 9.96 -26.89
CA ASP A 654 32.84 9.13 -27.69
C ASP A 654 31.43 9.71 -27.84
N ASP A 655 31.15 10.82 -27.18
CA ASP A 655 29.84 11.45 -27.18
C ASP A 655 29.76 12.65 -28.13
N VAL A 656 28.53 13.14 -28.37
CA VAL A 656 28.29 14.21 -29.35
C VAL A 656 27.36 15.27 -28.79
N LEU A 657 27.64 16.52 -29.16
CA LEU A 657 26.84 17.69 -28.80
C LEU A 657 25.87 18.08 -29.92
N GLU A 658 24.74 18.67 -29.57
CA GLU A 658 23.92 19.38 -30.55
C GLU A 658 24.57 20.71 -30.99
N PRO A 659 24.41 21.13 -32.26
CA PRO A 659 25.12 22.29 -32.82
C PRO A 659 24.79 23.65 -32.16
N ASP A 660 23.72 23.73 -31.38
CA ASP A 660 23.28 24.92 -30.66
C ASP A 660 23.69 24.96 -29.17
N ALA A 661 24.41 23.95 -28.67
CA ALA A 661 24.72 23.82 -27.25
C ALA A 661 25.43 25.06 -26.64
N LEU A 662 26.54 25.51 -27.25
CA LEU A 662 27.27 26.69 -26.76
C LEU A 662 26.51 28.00 -26.98
N TYR A 663 25.60 28.05 -27.96
CA TYR A 663 24.74 29.21 -28.16
C TYR A 663 23.73 29.33 -27.01
N CYS A 664 23.07 28.23 -26.64
CA CYS A 664 22.15 28.17 -25.51
C CYS A 664 22.84 28.60 -24.20
N TYR A 665 23.99 28.03 -23.88
CA TYR A 665 24.75 28.43 -22.70
C TYR A 665 25.18 29.91 -22.72
N THR A 666 25.56 30.44 -23.89
CA THR A 666 25.91 31.86 -23.99
C THR A 666 24.69 32.76 -23.77
N LYS A 667 23.54 32.37 -24.31
CA LYS A 667 22.27 33.06 -24.07
C LYS A 667 21.95 33.08 -22.58
N ALA A 668 22.03 31.93 -21.91
CA ALA A 668 21.80 31.82 -20.47
C ALA A 668 22.75 32.71 -19.65
N VAL A 669 24.04 32.75 -19.99
CA VAL A 669 25.02 33.63 -19.31
C VAL A 669 24.68 35.11 -19.53
N ASN A 670 24.16 35.50 -20.70
CA ASN A 670 23.74 36.89 -20.93
C ASN A 670 22.45 37.24 -20.18
N GLU A 671 21.53 36.28 -20.01
CA GLU A 671 20.30 36.46 -19.22
C GLU A 671 20.60 36.46 -17.71
N HIS A 672 21.59 35.67 -17.28
CA HIS A 672 22.05 35.53 -15.91
C HIS A 672 23.58 35.63 -15.81
N PRO A 673 24.16 36.84 -15.80
CA PRO A 673 25.62 37.03 -15.77
C PRO A 673 26.35 36.42 -14.57
N ASP A 674 25.62 36.15 -13.48
CA ASP A 674 26.13 35.47 -12.29
C ASP A 674 26.21 33.93 -12.42
N THR A 675 25.88 33.37 -13.60
CA THR A 675 25.96 31.92 -13.86
C THR A 675 27.38 31.39 -13.64
N ASP A 676 27.55 30.47 -12.70
CA ASP A 676 28.85 29.85 -12.39
C ASP A 676 28.90 28.36 -12.77
N MET A 677 27.74 27.72 -12.91
CA MET A 677 27.60 26.34 -13.35
C MET A 677 26.41 26.22 -14.31
N LEU A 678 26.61 25.49 -15.41
CA LEU A 678 25.57 25.13 -16.38
C LEU A 678 25.55 23.62 -16.58
N TYR A 679 24.35 23.10 -16.73
CA TYR A 679 24.11 21.74 -17.20
C TYR A 679 22.86 21.70 -18.07
N CYS A 680 22.73 20.64 -18.87
CA CYS A 680 21.63 20.47 -19.81
C CYS A 680 21.01 19.08 -19.70
N ASP A 681 19.81 18.94 -20.27
CA ASP A 681 19.22 17.63 -20.49
C ASP A 681 20.08 16.80 -21.45
N GLU A 682 19.98 15.48 -21.34
CA GLU A 682 20.73 14.53 -22.16
C GLU A 682 19.86 13.34 -22.56
N ASP A 683 20.32 12.53 -23.51
CA ASP A 683 19.70 11.26 -23.85
C ASP A 683 20.74 10.21 -24.22
N LYS A 684 20.29 9.00 -24.55
CA LYS A 684 21.15 7.93 -25.04
C LYS A 684 21.08 7.81 -26.56
N LEU A 685 22.24 7.80 -27.21
CA LEU A 685 22.42 7.51 -28.62
C LEU A 685 22.81 6.04 -28.81
N VAL A 686 21.88 5.23 -29.30
CA VAL A 686 22.06 3.78 -29.54
C VAL A 686 21.79 3.47 -31.01
N ASP A 687 22.81 3.00 -31.73
CA ASP A 687 22.72 2.64 -33.15
C ASP A 687 22.08 3.73 -34.04
N GLY A 688 22.38 4.99 -33.73
CA GLY A 688 21.89 6.17 -34.47
C GLY A 688 20.50 6.66 -34.06
N LYS A 689 19.85 6.01 -33.08
CA LYS A 689 18.56 6.42 -32.51
C LYS A 689 18.73 7.02 -31.12
N TYR A 690 17.96 8.06 -30.83
CA TYR A 690 17.87 8.67 -29.51
C TYR A 690 16.85 7.93 -28.64
N ARG A 691 17.16 7.67 -27.37
CA ARG A 691 16.34 6.91 -26.42
C ARG A 691 16.56 7.38 -24.99
N GLU A 692 15.61 7.03 -24.12
CA GLU A 692 15.71 7.21 -22.66
C GLU A 692 16.14 8.65 -22.28
N PRO A 693 15.34 9.67 -22.64
CA PRO A 693 15.67 11.06 -22.33
C PRO A 693 15.81 11.28 -20.83
N PHE A 694 16.84 12.04 -20.48
CA PHE A 694 17.06 12.59 -19.15
C PHE A 694 16.69 14.07 -19.12
N PHE A 695 15.40 14.31 -18.89
CA PHE A 695 14.86 15.61 -18.55
C PHE A 695 15.17 15.91 -17.08
N LYS A 696 16.24 16.66 -16.86
CA LYS A 696 16.75 16.97 -15.52
C LYS A 696 15.87 18.03 -14.86
N THR A 697 15.92 18.08 -13.54
CA THR A 697 15.28 19.12 -12.75
C THR A 697 16.20 20.33 -12.62
N GLU A 698 15.67 21.45 -12.11
CA GLU A 698 16.46 22.59 -11.63
C GLU A 698 17.44 22.16 -10.53
N TRP A 699 18.26 23.07 -10.00
CA TRP A 699 19.29 22.71 -9.02
C TRP A 699 18.71 22.05 -7.75
N ASN A 700 18.98 20.74 -7.61
CA ASN A 700 18.38 19.84 -6.63
C ASN A 700 19.48 19.09 -5.86
N PRO A 701 20.15 19.75 -4.89
CA PRO A 701 21.22 19.16 -4.09
C PRO A 701 20.77 17.90 -3.32
N ASP A 702 19.51 17.80 -2.92
CA ASP A 702 19.00 16.63 -2.21
C ASP A 702 18.91 15.40 -3.13
N LEU A 703 18.50 15.56 -4.39
CA LEU A 703 18.64 14.52 -5.42
C LEU A 703 20.12 14.20 -5.69
N LEU A 704 20.96 15.23 -5.69
CA LEU A 704 22.40 15.10 -5.87
C LEU A 704 23.07 14.29 -4.75
N LEU A 705 22.48 14.17 -3.55
CA LEU A 705 23.00 13.27 -2.50
C LEU A 705 22.69 11.79 -2.79
N GLY A 706 21.66 11.50 -3.59
CA GLY A 706 21.28 10.13 -3.96
C GLY A 706 21.86 9.66 -5.29
N MET A 707 22.09 10.58 -6.23
CA MET A 707 22.71 10.29 -7.54
C MET A 707 23.35 11.52 -8.19
N ASN A 708 24.40 11.31 -9.01
CA ASN A 708 24.93 12.34 -9.91
C ASN A 708 24.00 12.57 -11.11
N TYR A 709 22.97 13.39 -10.94
CA TYR A 709 22.01 13.70 -12.01
C TYR A 709 22.50 14.79 -12.98
N VAL A 710 23.52 15.58 -12.59
CA VAL A 710 24.10 16.65 -13.42
C VAL A 710 24.97 16.06 -14.52
N CYS A 711 25.84 15.11 -14.15
CA CYS A 711 26.64 14.25 -15.03
C CYS A 711 27.29 14.99 -16.22
N HIS A 712 26.86 14.68 -17.44
CA HIS A 712 27.59 15.02 -18.64
C HIS A 712 27.40 16.47 -19.09
N PHE A 713 28.38 16.95 -19.84
CA PHE A 713 28.45 18.33 -20.33
C PHE A 713 28.38 19.42 -19.25
N LEU A 714 28.79 19.06 -18.02
CA LEU A 714 29.04 20.00 -16.94
C LEU A 714 29.93 21.14 -17.45
N THR A 715 29.41 22.36 -17.35
CA THR A 715 30.10 23.57 -17.80
C THR A 715 30.20 24.56 -16.67
N VAL A 716 31.41 25.02 -16.39
CA VAL A 716 31.70 25.73 -15.14
C VAL A 716 32.53 26.96 -15.40
N ARG A 717 32.24 28.05 -14.70
CA ARG A 717 33.01 29.28 -14.87
C ARG A 717 34.44 29.06 -14.39
N LYS A 718 35.43 29.45 -15.20
CA LYS A 718 36.83 29.23 -14.85
C LYS A 718 37.23 29.95 -13.56
N SER A 719 36.70 31.16 -13.33
CA SER A 719 37.01 31.93 -12.12
C SER A 719 36.59 31.25 -10.82
N ILE A 720 35.52 30.45 -10.83
CA ILE A 720 35.13 29.67 -9.64
C ILE A 720 36.03 28.44 -9.51
N MET A 721 36.30 27.74 -10.62
CA MET A 721 37.20 26.57 -10.63
C MET A 721 38.61 26.91 -10.13
N ASP A 722 39.16 28.07 -10.51
CA ASP A 722 40.49 28.52 -10.08
C ASP A 722 40.58 28.78 -8.56
N THR A 723 39.45 28.80 -7.85
CA THR A 723 39.40 28.94 -6.37
C THR A 723 39.28 27.59 -5.65
N LEU A 724 39.27 26.48 -6.40
CA LEU A 724 39.06 25.13 -5.92
C LEU A 724 40.31 24.28 -6.18
N ASP A 725 40.59 23.35 -5.28
CA ASP A 725 41.59 22.31 -5.54
C ASP A 725 41.02 21.30 -6.54
N LEU A 726 41.83 20.91 -7.50
CA LEU A 726 41.42 19.89 -8.47
C LEU A 726 41.38 18.50 -7.82
N PRO A 727 40.43 17.64 -8.21
CA PRO A 727 40.32 16.29 -7.65
C PRO A 727 41.56 15.46 -7.93
N GLY A 728 41.93 14.59 -6.98
CA GLY A 728 42.97 13.58 -7.13
C GLY A 728 42.45 12.28 -7.78
N SER A 729 43.36 11.34 -8.05
CA SER A 729 43.02 10.05 -8.68
C SER A 729 42.09 9.16 -7.84
N GLU A 730 41.93 9.45 -6.55
CA GLU A 730 40.97 8.78 -5.67
C GLU A 730 39.50 8.99 -6.10
N TYR A 731 39.22 9.98 -6.96
CA TYR A 731 37.90 10.23 -7.53
C TYR A 731 37.73 9.66 -8.96
N ASP A 732 38.63 8.80 -9.44
CA ASP A 732 38.47 8.20 -10.77
C ASP A 732 37.10 7.50 -10.88
N GLY A 733 36.32 7.91 -11.88
CA GLY A 733 34.96 7.41 -12.13
C GLY A 733 33.84 8.22 -11.47
N SER A 734 34.15 9.23 -10.65
CA SER A 734 33.18 10.16 -10.04
C SER A 734 33.73 11.58 -9.88
N GLN A 735 34.77 11.92 -10.64
CA GLN A 735 35.44 13.22 -10.60
C GLN A 735 34.48 14.38 -10.94
N ASP A 736 33.53 14.14 -11.84
CA ASP A 736 32.46 15.06 -12.22
C ASP A 736 31.47 15.28 -11.07
N TYR A 737 31.13 14.22 -10.34
CA TYR A 737 30.27 14.27 -9.17
C TYR A 737 30.92 15.12 -8.05
N HIS A 738 32.19 14.86 -7.77
CA HIS A 738 32.97 15.64 -6.80
C HIS A 738 33.05 17.12 -7.22
N MET A 739 33.33 17.41 -8.50
CA MET A 739 33.39 18.79 -9.01
C MET A 739 32.02 19.49 -8.91
N THR A 740 30.94 18.79 -9.23
CA THR A 740 29.57 19.32 -9.16
C THR A 740 29.26 19.81 -7.75
N PHE A 741 29.56 19.03 -6.71
CA PHE A 741 29.41 19.47 -5.32
C PHE A 741 30.25 20.71 -5.02
N ARG A 742 31.56 20.66 -5.28
CA ARG A 742 32.48 21.76 -4.95
C ARG A 742 32.12 23.08 -5.61
N ILE A 743 31.57 23.02 -6.82
CA ILE A 743 31.17 24.20 -7.58
C ILE A 743 29.81 24.67 -7.10
N GLY A 744 28.85 23.76 -6.92
CA GLY A 744 27.54 24.06 -6.35
C GLY A 744 27.61 24.72 -4.97
N GLU A 745 28.56 24.32 -4.12
CA GLU A 745 28.84 24.91 -2.80
C GLU A 745 29.17 26.43 -2.86
N LYS A 746 29.70 26.91 -3.99
CA LYS A 746 30.18 28.30 -4.16
C LYS A 746 29.49 29.08 -5.27
N ALA A 747 28.69 28.43 -6.11
CA ALA A 747 28.08 29.03 -7.28
C ALA A 747 27.09 30.14 -6.87
N ARG A 748 27.18 31.31 -7.52
CA ARG A 748 26.19 32.39 -7.34
C ARG A 748 24.86 32.03 -8.00
N TYR A 749 24.94 31.38 -9.16
CA TYR A 749 23.78 30.87 -9.88
C TYR A 749 24.15 29.60 -10.64
N VAL A 750 23.28 28.60 -10.53
CA VAL A 750 23.36 27.34 -11.26
C VAL A 750 22.23 27.36 -12.29
N HIS A 751 22.59 27.28 -13.56
CA HIS A 751 21.64 27.29 -14.66
C HIS A 751 21.41 25.87 -15.20
N HIS A 752 20.15 25.44 -15.22
CA HIS A 752 19.71 24.29 -15.99
C HIS A 752 19.17 24.77 -17.33
N GLU A 753 19.77 24.31 -18.43
CA GLU A 753 19.22 24.49 -19.77
C GLU A 753 18.36 23.26 -20.11
N PRO A 754 17.02 23.39 -20.14
CA PRO A 754 16.11 22.27 -20.38
C PRO A 754 16.03 21.91 -21.87
N ARG A 755 17.18 21.84 -22.54
CA ARG A 755 17.32 21.31 -23.89
C ARG A 755 18.25 20.11 -23.84
N VAL A 756 17.84 19.04 -24.54
CA VAL A 756 18.72 17.91 -24.84
C VAL A 756 19.85 18.39 -25.77
N LEU A 757 21.00 18.69 -25.17
CA LEU A 757 22.17 19.23 -25.88
C LEU A 757 23.36 18.26 -25.91
N TYR A 758 23.24 17.17 -25.15
CA TYR A 758 24.25 16.12 -25.03
C TYR A 758 23.65 14.75 -25.34
N HIS A 759 24.38 13.94 -26.10
CA HIS A 759 23.96 12.59 -26.48
C HIS A 759 25.00 11.56 -26.02
N TRP A 760 24.64 10.78 -25.01
CA TRP A 760 25.46 9.74 -24.43
C TRP A 760 25.45 8.49 -25.32
N ARG A 761 26.58 8.17 -25.95
CA ARG A 761 26.71 7.06 -26.87
C ARG A 761 26.85 5.73 -26.11
N VAL A 762 25.97 4.78 -26.43
CA VAL A 762 26.01 3.44 -25.83
C VAL A 762 26.61 2.43 -26.82
N HIS A 763 27.75 1.83 -26.46
CA HIS A 763 28.42 0.76 -27.23
C HIS A 763 29.06 -0.31 -26.32
N GLU A 764 29.59 -1.41 -26.89
CA GLU A 764 30.11 -2.58 -26.14
C GLU A 764 31.17 -2.22 -25.08
N HIS A 765 32.05 -1.27 -25.39
CA HIS A 765 33.06 -0.76 -24.46
C HIS A 765 32.63 0.45 -23.60
N SER A 766 31.39 0.92 -23.71
CA SER A 766 30.89 2.06 -22.93
C SER A 766 30.67 1.65 -21.47
N THR A 767 30.90 2.58 -20.54
CA THR A 767 30.66 2.42 -19.10
C THR A 767 29.22 1.94 -18.82
N ALA A 768 28.25 2.33 -19.67
CA ALA A 768 26.86 1.88 -19.58
C ALA A 768 26.69 0.34 -19.62
N LYS A 769 27.56 -0.39 -20.36
CA LYS A 769 27.47 -1.84 -20.56
C LYS A 769 28.40 -2.68 -19.66
N ARG A 770 29.41 -2.10 -19.03
CA ARG A 770 30.43 -2.85 -18.28
C ARG A 770 30.04 -3.10 -16.82
N ALA A 771 29.98 -4.37 -16.42
CA ALA A 771 29.61 -4.79 -15.06
C ALA A 771 30.78 -4.74 -14.05
N ASP A 772 32.02 -4.69 -14.52
CA ASP A 772 33.26 -4.73 -13.73
C ASP A 772 33.74 -3.34 -13.26
N GLN A 773 33.45 -2.29 -14.02
CA GLN A 773 33.71 -0.89 -13.63
C GLN A 773 32.68 -0.33 -12.63
N LYS A 774 31.63 -1.11 -12.37
CA LYS A 774 30.41 -0.68 -11.71
C LYS A 774 30.46 -0.68 -10.18
N ASP A 775 31.49 -1.27 -9.57
CA ASP A 775 31.61 -1.38 -8.10
C ASP A 775 32.62 -0.35 -7.54
N TYR A 776 33.77 -0.15 -8.20
CA TYR A 776 34.72 0.92 -7.83
C TYR A 776 34.11 2.32 -7.97
N ALA A 777 33.31 2.55 -9.02
CA ALA A 777 32.62 3.83 -9.24
C ALA A 777 31.60 4.17 -8.13
N LEU A 778 31.04 3.16 -7.43
CA LEU A 778 30.12 3.39 -6.32
C LEU A 778 30.86 3.89 -5.08
N GLU A 779 32.02 3.30 -4.77
CA GLU A 779 32.84 3.74 -3.64
C GLU A 779 33.38 5.16 -3.84
N THR A 780 33.82 5.51 -5.06
CA THR A 780 34.26 6.89 -5.33
C THR A 780 33.10 7.87 -5.34
N SER A 781 31.90 7.46 -5.79
CA SER A 781 30.68 8.27 -5.66
C SER A 781 30.29 8.53 -4.20
N ARG A 782 30.37 7.50 -3.34
CA ARG A 782 30.17 7.64 -1.89
C ARG A 782 31.16 8.65 -1.30
N LEU A 783 32.44 8.53 -1.64
CA LEU A 783 33.49 9.46 -1.21
C LEU A 783 33.20 10.91 -1.65
N ALA A 784 32.67 11.12 -2.86
CA ALA A 784 32.30 12.45 -3.33
C ALA A 784 31.21 13.10 -2.45
N ILE A 785 30.21 12.31 -2.03
CA ILE A 785 29.14 12.76 -1.13
C ILE A 785 29.67 12.98 0.29
N GLU A 786 30.41 12.03 0.85
CA GLU A 786 30.96 12.12 2.21
C GLU A 786 31.84 13.37 2.37
N THR A 787 32.76 13.59 1.43
CA THR A 787 33.61 14.78 1.47
C THR A 787 32.84 16.08 1.22
N HIS A 788 31.71 16.05 0.50
CA HIS A 788 30.80 17.19 0.39
C HIS A 788 30.18 17.53 1.74
N LEU A 789 29.58 16.55 2.42
CA LEU A 789 28.98 16.70 3.74
C LEU A 789 29.99 17.28 4.75
N GLU A 790 31.22 16.76 4.76
CA GLU A 790 32.32 17.27 5.59
C GLU A 790 32.62 18.76 5.33
N ARG A 791 32.67 19.19 4.07
CA ARG A 791 32.97 20.58 3.69
C ARG A 791 31.88 21.56 4.09
N ILE A 792 30.62 21.16 3.95
CA ILE A 792 29.48 22.01 4.32
C ILE A 792 29.12 21.91 5.80
N GLY A 793 29.86 21.11 6.58
CA GLY A 793 29.67 20.95 8.02
C GLY A 793 28.44 20.13 8.40
N VAL A 794 27.89 19.35 7.47
CA VAL A 794 26.77 18.44 7.72
C VAL A 794 27.35 17.10 8.19
N LYS A 795 26.98 16.69 9.40
CA LYS A 795 27.43 15.41 9.96
C LYS A 795 26.44 14.31 9.58
N GLY A 796 26.94 13.22 9.02
CA GLY A 796 26.14 12.06 8.66
C GLY A 796 26.98 10.97 8.01
N ARG A 797 26.38 9.80 7.82
CA ARG A 797 26.98 8.66 7.13
C ARG A 797 26.25 8.42 5.82
N VAL A 798 27.00 8.24 4.73
CA VAL A 798 26.43 7.90 3.43
C VAL A 798 26.30 6.38 3.34
N VAL A 799 25.07 5.87 3.27
CA VAL A 799 24.77 4.43 3.19
C VAL A 799 24.06 4.10 1.88
N ASP A 800 24.03 2.81 1.53
CA ASP A 800 23.25 2.36 0.37
C ASP A 800 21.76 2.59 0.60
N SER A 801 21.05 3.04 -0.43
CA SER A 801 19.61 3.24 -0.36
C SER A 801 18.90 1.90 -0.14
N PRO A 802 17.98 1.81 0.84
CA PRO A 802 17.17 0.62 1.02
C PRO A 802 16.09 0.46 -0.08
N LEU A 803 15.82 1.50 -0.86
CA LEU A 803 14.76 1.54 -1.86
C LEU A 803 15.25 1.38 -3.30
N SER A 804 16.52 1.72 -3.58
CA SER A 804 17.07 1.67 -4.93
C SER A 804 18.51 1.17 -4.93
N PRO A 805 18.81 0.03 -5.60
CA PRO A 805 20.16 -0.48 -5.71
C PRO A 805 21.10 0.56 -6.32
N ARG A 806 22.34 0.63 -5.81
CA ARG A 806 23.41 1.50 -6.36
C ARG A 806 23.11 3.01 -6.27
N ARG A 807 22.20 3.39 -5.39
CA ARG A 807 21.91 4.77 -4.99
C ARG A 807 22.22 4.94 -3.51
N PHE A 808 22.33 6.18 -3.05
CA PHE A 808 22.71 6.49 -1.67
C PHE A 808 21.61 7.22 -0.90
N VAL A 809 21.67 7.10 0.42
CA VAL A 809 20.95 7.94 1.37
C VAL A 809 21.92 8.41 2.46
N VAL A 810 21.60 9.55 3.08
CA VAL A 810 22.40 10.11 4.18
C VAL A 810 21.70 9.83 5.50
N GLU A 811 22.34 9.05 6.37
CA GLU A 811 21.95 8.92 7.77
C GLU A 811 22.57 10.08 8.55
N TYR A 812 21.78 11.13 8.79
CA TYR A 812 22.24 12.35 9.45
C TYR A 812 22.52 12.12 10.95
N ASP A 813 23.56 12.78 11.47
CA ASP A 813 23.80 12.92 12.91
C ASP A 813 22.87 14.02 13.45
N LEU A 814 21.94 13.63 14.31
CA LEU A 814 20.90 14.52 14.86
C LEU A 814 21.40 15.40 16.03
N GLY A 815 22.68 15.33 16.37
CA GLY A 815 23.34 16.25 17.32
C GLY A 815 22.75 16.19 18.73
N ASP A 816 22.26 17.33 19.22
CA ASP A 816 21.70 17.49 20.58
C ASP A 816 20.34 16.77 20.77
N HIS A 817 19.91 16.00 19.77
CA HIS A 817 18.73 15.15 19.84
C HIS A 817 17.47 15.97 20.14
N PRO A 818 17.10 16.92 19.26
CA PRO A 818 16.12 17.96 19.53
C PRO A 818 14.70 17.43 19.75
N LEU A 819 13.89 18.15 20.53
CA LEU A 819 12.50 17.74 20.78
C LEU A 819 11.65 17.92 19.50
N VAL A 820 10.95 16.86 19.10
CA VAL A 820 9.97 16.87 18.00
C VAL A 820 8.55 16.86 18.56
N SER A 821 7.71 17.82 18.16
CA SER A 821 6.28 17.83 18.52
C SER A 821 5.43 17.30 17.39
N ILE A 822 4.82 16.14 17.60
CA ILE A 822 3.87 15.53 16.65
C ILE A 822 2.48 16.11 16.91
N ILE A 823 1.95 16.91 15.98
CA ILE A 823 0.67 17.60 16.08
C ILE A 823 -0.38 16.78 15.32
N ILE A 824 -1.37 16.24 16.03
CA ILE A 824 -2.42 15.38 15.48
C ILE A 824 -3.80 16.00 15.69
N PRO A 825 -4.53 16.42 14.63
CA PRO A 825 -5.92 16.87 14.75
C PRO A 825 -6.85 15.68 15.04
N ASN A 826 -7.82 15.82 15.95
CA ASN A 826 -8.80 14.75 16.18
C ASN A 826 -10.20 15.22 16.65
N LYS A 827 -11.23 14.74 15.94
CA LYS A 827 -12.65 14.86 16.30
C LYS A 827 -13.37 13.51 16.16
N ASP A 828 -13.85 12.94 17.27
CA ASP A 828 -14.74 11.76 17.33
C ASP A 828 -14.32 10.52 16.50
N ALA A 829 -13.03 10.37 16.16
CA ALA A 829 -12.46 9.35 15.29
C ALA A 829 -11.54 8.37 16.05
N LEU A 830 -12.07 7.75 17.11
CA LEU A 830 -11.26 6.95 18.04
C LEU A 830 -10.52 5.74 17.44
N PRO A 831 -11.12 4.88 16.60
CA PRO A 831 -10.39 3.76 16.02
C PRO A 831 -9.16 4.20 15.24
N VAL A 832 -9.34 5.28 14.48
CA VAL A 832 -8.35 5.86 13.59
C VAL A 832 -7.21 6.48 14.40
N LEU A 833 -7.53 7.32 15.39
CA LEU A 833 -6.55 7.89 16.31
C LEU A 833 -5.81 6.80 17.10
N HIS A 834 -6.50 5.77 17.58
CA HIS A 834 -5.87 4.67 18.31
C HIS A 834 -4.85 3.95 17.45
N GLN A 835 -5.20 3.60 16.21
CA GLN A 835 -4.28 2.97 15.27
C GLN A 835 -3.03 3.83 15.02
N CYS A 836 -3.20 5.14 14.83
CA CYS A 836 -2.09 6.08 14.65
C CYS A 836 -1.17 6.12 15.87
N LEU A 837 -1.71 6.34 17.08
CA LEU A 837 -0.93 6.40 18.31
C LEU A 837 -0.23 5.06 18.63
N SER A 838 -0.91 3.94 18.41
CA SER A 838 -0.35 2.60 18.60
C SER A 838 0.79 2.34 17.63
N ALA A 839 0.65 2.73 16.35
CA ALA A 839 1.73 2.63 15.36
C ALA A 839 2.95 3.49 15.74
N ILE A 840 2.74 4.73 16.19
CA ILE A 840 3.82 5.60 16.67
C ILE A 840 4.55 4.94 17.84
N ARG A 841 3.83 4.46 18.86
CA ARG A 841 4.44 3.78 20.03
C ARG A 841 5.21 2.52 19.65
N LYS A 842 4.70 1.75 18.67
CA LYS A 842 5.24 0.45 18.29
C LYS A 842 6.50 0.56 17.43
N TYR A 843 6.50 1.46 16.45
CA TYR A 843 7.54 1.49 15.41
C TYR A 843 8.59 2.57 15.62
N THR A 844 8.25 3.73 16.22
CA THR A 844 9.16 4.88 16.28
C THR A 844 10.41 4.59 17.10
N THR A 845 11.59 4.75 16.51
CA THR A 845 12.89 4.59 17.19
C THR A 845 13.40 5.87 17.84
N TYR A 846 13.03 7.05 17.32
CA TYR A 846 13.33 8.32 17.95
C TYR A 846 12.57 8.47 19.27
N ASP A 847 13.24 8.84 20.36
CA ASP A 847 12.63 8.83 21.71
C ASP A 847 12.35 10.23 22.29
N ASN A 848 12.94 11.31 21.74
CA ASN A 848 12.72 12.67 22.21
C ASN A 848 11.60 13.39 21.43
N TYR A 849 10.38 12.89 21.59
CA TYR A 849 9.20 13.49 21.00
C TYR A 849 8.08 13.68 22.02
N GLU A 850 7.18 14.62 21.73
CA GLU A 850 5.87 14.76 22.35
C GLU A 850 4.78 14.60 21.28
N ILE A 851 3.56 14.29 21.72
CA ILE A 851 2.37 14.26 20.86
C ILE A 851 1.37 15.26 21.39
N VAL A 852 1.01 16.25 20.58
CA VAL A 852 -0.04 17.23 20.85
C VAL A 852 -1.26 16.85 20.03
N ILE A 853 -2.22 16.19 20.68
CA ILE A 853 -3.52 15.91 20.08
C ILE A 853 -4.35 17.20 20.16
N VAL A 854 -4.69 17.78 19.01
CA VAL A 854 -5.54 18.96 18.95
C VAL A 854 -6.99 18.52 18.85
N GLU A 855 -7.67 18.59 19.98
CA GLU A 855 -9.10 18.34 20.07
C GLU A 855 -9.86 19.51 19.45
N ASN A 856 -10.75 19.21 18.50
CA ASN A 856 -11.40 20.22 17.67
C ASN A 856 -12.93 20.00 17.48
N ASN A 857 -13.68 20.02 18.59
CA ASN A 857 -15.15 19.91 18.67
C ASN A 857 -15.71 18.46 18.64
N SER A 858 -15.10 17.54 19.38
CA SER A 858 -15.62 16.20 19.67
C SER A 858 -16.88 16.29 20.55
N GLU A 859 -17.83 15.40 20.30
CA GLU A 859 -19.12 15.35 21.02
C GLU A 859 -19.28 14.06 21.85
N LYS A 860 -18.52 13.01 21.52
CA LYS A 860 -18.68 11.69 22.15
C LYS A 860 -17.96 11.62 23.50
N PRO A 861 -18.64 11.25 24.62
CA PRO A 861 -18.00 11.08 25.92
C PRO A 861 -16.85 10.08 25.91
N GLU A 862 -16.95 9.03 25.08
CA GLU A 862 -15.91 8.02 24.91
C GLU A 862 -14.60 8.64 24.39
N THR A 863 -14.68 9.72 23.60
CA THR A 863 -13.49 10.39 23.07
C THR A 863 -12.69 11.07 24.16
N PHE A 864 -13.35 11.78 25.07
CA PHE A 864 -12.70 12.42 26.21
C PHE A 864 -12.16 11.39 27.21
N ALA A 865 -12.91 10.30 27.45
CA ALA A 865 -12.43 9.20 28.29
C ALA A 865 -11.16 8.56 27.72
N TYR A 866 -11.09 8.39 26.39
CA TYR A 866 -9.91 7.88 25.71
C TYR A 866 -8.72 8.85 25.82
N TYR A 867 -8.94 10.15 25.64
CA TYR A 867 -7.90 11.18 25.85
C TYR A 867 -7.30 11.12 27.27
N ASP A 868 -8.13 10.99 28.29
CA ASP A 868 -7.66 10.85 29.67
C ASP A 868 -6.86 9.56 29.88
N ALA A 869 -7.25 8.47 29.21
CA ALA A 869 -6.55 7.19 29.30
C ALA A 869 -5.17 7.24 28.64
N VAL A 870 -5.07 7.74 27.40
CA VAL A 870 -3.80 7.75 26.66
C VAL A 870 -2.76 8.69 27.27
N GLN A 871 -3.18 9.83 27.84
CA GLN A 871 -2.27 10.73 28.57
C GLN A 871 -1.70 10.08 29.84
N LYS A 872 -2.44 9.17 30.48
CA LYS A 872 -1.94 8.40 31.64
C LYS A 872 -1.00 7.27 31.20
N LEU A 873 -1.24 6.69 30.02
CA LEU A 873 -0.42 5.61 29.47
C LEU A 873 0.96 6.09 29.05
N ASP A 874 0.99 7.23 28.37
CA ASP A 874 2.18 7.79 27.77
C ASP A 874 2.29 9.27 28.13
N PRO A 875 3.23 9.63 29.03
CA PRO A 875 3.38 11.01 29.50
C PRO A 875 3.87 11.97 28.40
N ARG A 876 4.25 11.47 27.22
CA ARG A 876 4.57 12.30 26.05
C ARG A 876 3.32 12.81 25.33
N ILE A 877 2.14 12.27 25.62
CA ILE A 877 0.88 12.66 24.98
C ILE A 877 0.20 13.75 25.80
N HIS A 878 -0.22 14.82 25.12
CA HIS A 878 -0.96 15.93 25.69
C HIS A 878 -2.13 16.31 24.78
N VAL A 879 -3.28 16.66 25.36
CA VAL A 879 -4.45 17.10 24.59
C VAL A 879 -4.63 18.61 24.71
N ALA A 880 -4.65 19.30 23.58
CA ALA A 880 -4.90 20.74 23.48
C ALA A 880 -6.29 20.98 22.87
N THR A 881 -7.20 21.59 23.64
CA THR A 881 -8.60 21.84 23.24
C THR A 881 -8.75 23.17 22.50
N LEU A 882 -9.05 23.10 21.20
CA LEU A 882 -9.35 24.26 20.38
C LEU A 882 -10.86 24.54 20.37
N THR A 883 -11.26 25.71 20.89
CA THR A 883 -12.66 26.16 20.93
C THR A 883 -12.94 27.29 19.95
N GLY A 884 -14.23 27.55 19.68
CA GLY A 884 -14.67 28.69 18.86
C GLY A 884 -14.40 28.51 17.37
N MET A 885 -14.55 27.29 16.86
CA MET A 885 -14.60 26.98 15.43
C MET A 885 -16.03 26.58 15.04
N ASP A 886 -16.66 27.37 14.16
CA ASP A 886 -18.00 27.07 13.63
C ASP A 886 -17.96 25.99 12.53
N SER A 887 -16.80 25.77 11.91
CA SER A 887 -16.54 24.77 10.88
C SER A 887 -15.10 24.27 10.96
N PHE A 888 -14.82 23.12 10.35
CA PHE A 888 -13.48 22.54 10.30
C PHE A 888 -12.50 23.45 9.55
N ASN A 889 -11.37 23.75 10.18
CA ASN A 889 -10.27 24.52 9.60
C ASN A 889 -8.93 23.90 10.03
N PHE A 890 -8.31 23.16 9.10
CA PHE A 890 -7.06 22.44 9.32
C PHE A 890 -5.91 23.39 9.66
N SER A 891 -5.74 24.49 8.90
CA SER A 891 -4.69 25.49 9.16
C SER A 891 -4.75 26.03 10.58
N ARG A 892 -5.95 26.40 11.06
CA ARG A 892 -6.16 26.91 12.42
C ARG A 892 -5.84 25.85 13.49
N ILE A 893 -6.19 24.59 13.22
CA ILE A 893 -5.88 23.47 14.11
C ILE A 893 -4.37 23.27 14.23
N ILE A 894 -3.65 23.27 13.12
CA ILE A 894 -2.19 23.13 13.09
C ILE A 894 -1.51 24.33 13.76
N ASN A 895 -1.92 25.56 13.45
CA ASN A 895 -1.40 26.77 14.10
C ASN A 895 -1.60 26.73 15.62
N PHE A 896 -2.78 26.31 16.07
CA PHE A 896 -3.07 26.15 17.49
C PHE A 896 -2.21 25.05 18.12
N GLY A 897 -2.07 23.89 17.48
CA GLY A 897 -1.20 22.81 17.94
C GLY A 897 0.25 23.25 18.07
N ALA A 898 0.78 23.97 17.08
CA ALA A 898 2.13 24.52 17.09
C ALA A 898 2.37 25.52 18.23
N ALA A 899 1.35 26.31 18.59
CA ALA A 899 1.40 27.23 19.73
C ALA A 899 1.33 26.52 21.10
N HIS A 900 0.82 25.30 21.15
CA HIS A 900 0.68 24.49 22.38
C HIS A 900 1.75 23.40 22.50
N SER A 901 2.72 23.37 21.58
CA SER A 901 3.81 22.42 21.58
C SER A 901 5.14 23.08 22.02
N GLN A 902 6.10 22.27 22.44
CA GLN A 902 7.39 22.70 23.01
C GLN A 902 8.59 22.38 22.11
N GLY A 903 8.42 21.49 21.14
CA GLY A 903 9.47 21.01 20.27
C GLY A 903 10.10 22.09 19.39
N GLU A 904 11.38 21.90 19.11
CA GLU A 904 12.16 22.72 18.16
C GLU A 904 11.74 22.42 16.72
N TYR A 905 11.23 21.21 16.49
CA TYR A 905 10.67 20.75 15.23
C TYR A 905 9.20 20.38 15.43
N LEU A 906 8.38 20.79 14.46
CA LEU A 906 6.96 20.53 14.40
C LEU A 906 6.72 19.49 13.31
N LEU A 907 6.04 18.41 13.66
CA LEU A 907 5.64 17.37 12.73
C LEU A 907 4.10 17.33 12.67
N MET A 908 3.55 17.73 11.53
CA MET A 908 2.12 17.65 11.25
C MET A 908 1.80 16.23 10.83
N LEU A 909 0.84 15.58 11.49
CA LEU A 909 0.47 14.21 11.19
C LEU A 909 -1.06 14.06 11.23
N ASN A 910 -1.65 13.58 10.15
CA ASN A 910 -3.07 13.26 10.17
C ASN A 910 -3.33 12.04 11.08
N ASN A 911 -4.49 12.03 11.74
CA ASN A 911 -4.87 10.93 12.64
C ASN A 911 -5.15 9.61 11.92
N ASP A 912 -5.39 9.62 10.60
CA ASP A 912 -5.62 8.45 9.73
C ASP A 912 -4.35 7.95 9.03
N THR A 913 -3.21 8.11 9.71
CA THR A 913 -1.92 7.58 9.27
C THR A 913 -1.48 6.39 10.13
N LYS A 914 -0.73 5.47 9.52
CA LYS A 914 -0.05 4.36 10.21
C LYS A 914 1.41 4.35 9.81
N VAL A 915 2.29 4.62 10.78
CA VAL A 915 3.74 4.50 10.62
C VAL A 915 4.11 3.06 10.31
N ILE A 916 4.98 2.87 9.30
CA ILE A 916 5.54 1.55 8.94
C ILE A 916 7.07 1.55 8.90
N THR A 917 7.71 2.71 8.73
CA THR A 917 9.17 2.86 8.86
C THR A 917 9.55 3.16 10.32
N PRO A 918 10.41 2.35 10.97
CA PRO A 918 10.78 2.58 12.37
C PRO A 918 11.48 3.91 12.64
N ASN A 919 12.46 4.27 11.80
CA ASN A 919 13.28 5.48 11.93
C ASN A 919 12.71 6.69 11.15
N TRP A 920 11.39 6.73 10.95
CA TRP A 920 10.74 7.74 10.11
C TRP A 920 10.93 9.18 10.59
N ILE A 921 11.06 9.42 11.91
CA ILE A 921 11.34 10.76 12.45
C ILE A 921 12.76 11.17 12.08
N GLU A 922 13.73 10.27 12.23
CA GLU A 922 15.13 10.50 11.90
C GLU A 922 15.33 10.82 10.41
N GLU A 923 14.63 10.09 9.52
CA GLU A 923 14.63 10.32 8.08
C GLU A 923 14.09 11.70 7.69
N LEU A 924 13.07 12.20 8.41
CA LEU A 924 12.48 13.53 8.17
C LEU A 924 13.31 14.64 8.84
N LEU A 925 13.80 14.39 10.05
CA LEU A 925 14.51 15.35 10.89
C LEU A 925 15.91 15.62 10.37
N GLY A 926 16.63 14.59 9.94
CA GLY A 926 17.99 14.68 9.42
C GLY A 926 18.18 15.84 8.43
N PRO A 927 17.53 15.80 7.25
CA PRO A 927 17.58 16.91 6.31
C PRO A 927 16.98 18.20 6.88
N CYS A 928 15.93 18.14 7.71
CA CYS A 928 15.30 19.32 8.31
C CYS A 928 16.21 20.07 9.31
N THR A 929 17.26 19.43 9.83
CA THR A 929 18.27 20.11 10.66
C THR A 929 19.18 21.07 9.89
N ARG A 930 19.28 20.90 8.57
CA ARG A 930 20.11 21.76 7.72
C ARG A 930 19.50 23.16 7.63
N GLU A 931 20.36 24.19 7.68
CA GLU A 931 19.89 25.57 7.61
C GLU A 931 19.22 25.89 6.27
N ASP A 932 19.60 25.28 5.15
CA ASP A 932 19.01 25.53 3.84
C ASP A 932 17.65 24.82 3.61
N VAL A 933 17.28 23.87 4.47
CA VAL A 933 16.01 23.12 4.40
C VAL A 933 14.96 23.79 5.29
N GLY A 934 13.77 24.01 4.72
CA GLY A 934 12.65 24.62 5.42
C GLY A 934 11.69 23.58 5.99
N CYS A 935 11.29 22.61 5.17
CA CYS A 935 10.46 21.49 5.60
C CYS A 935 10.75 20.21 4.80
N THR A 936 10.33 19.08 5.38
CA THR A 936 10.49 17.74 4.82
C THR A 936 9.16 16.99 4.84
N GLY A 937 8.93 16.09 3.87
CA GLY A 937 7.68 15.33 3.76
C GLY A 937 7.91 13.84 3.50
N ALA A 938 7.06 13.00 4.10
CA ALA A 938 7.16 11.54 3.98
C ALA A 938 6.51 11.02 2.69
N LYS A 939 6.89 9.82 2.26
CA LYS A 939 6.14 9.06 1.25
C LYS A 939 4.92 8.41 1.90
N LEU A 940 3.75 8.66 1.31
CA LEU A 940 2.48 8.09 1.78
C LEU A 940 2.00 7.03 0.81
N LEU A 941 1.61 5.89 1.36
CA LEU A 941 1.08 4.75 0.63
C LEU A 941 -0.39 4.55 0.95
N PHE A 942 -1.14 4.09 -0.04
CA PHE A 942 -2.42 3.45 0.18
C PHE A 942 -2.22 2.06 0.81
N PRO A 943 -3.23 1.49 1.50
CA PRO A 943 -3.08 0.20 2.16
C PRO A 943 -2.81 -1.00 1.23
N ASP A 944 -2.98 -0.83 -0.09
CA ASP A 944 -2.61 -1.84 -1.08
C ASP A 944 -1.16 -1.70 -1.59
N GLY A 945 -0.35 -0.80 -1.01
CA GLY A 945 1.04 -0.60 -1.40
C GLY A 945 1.23 0.30 -2.63
N THR A 946 0.18 0.94 -3.13
CA THR A 946 0.33 2.00 -4.15
C THR A 946 0.61 3.36 -3.53
N ILE A 947 1.25 4.26 -4.28
CA ILE A 947 1.68 5.60 -3.86
C ILE A 947 0.46 6.51 -3.78
N GLN A 948 0.30 7.21 -2.67
CA GLN A 948 -0.62 8.33 -2.55
C GLN A 948 0.14 9.67 -2.63
N HIS A 949 1.35 9.74 -2.06
CA HIS A 949 2.14 10.96 -2.07
C HIS A 949 3.65 10.67 -2.16
N VAL A 950 4.31 11.35 -3.10
CA VAL A 950 5.78 11.41 -3.22
C VAL A 950 6.21 12.79 -3.72
N GLY A 951 5.58 13.83 -3.17
CA GLY A 951 5.69 15.22 -3.62
C GLY A 951 4.51 15.69 -4.48
N ILE A 952 4.45 17.00 -4.69
CA ILE A 952 3.37 17.68 -5.44
C ILE A 952 3.95 18.34 -6.68
N GLY A 953 3.35 18.02 -7.83
CA GLY A 953 3.55 18.71 -9.10
C GLY A 953 2.48 19.76 -9.34
N PHE A 954 2.69 20.63 -10.32
CA PHE A 954 1.77 21.71 -10.65
C PHE A 954 1.28 21.62 -12.10
N GLY A 955 0.10 22.20 -12.34
CA GLY A 955 -0.53 22.22 -13.65
C GLY A 955 -1.64 23.25 -13.79
N PRO A 956 -2.26 23.34 -14.98
CA PRO A 956 -3.35 24.27 -15.23
C PRO A 956 -4.59 24.04 -14.34
N SER A 957 -4.77 22.79 -13.88
CA SER A 957 -5.85 22.40 -12.98
C SER A 957 -5.54 22.65 -11.49
N GLY A 958 -4.30 23.05 -11.17
CA GLY A 958 -3.79 23.19 -9.81
C GLY A 958 -2.75 22.13 -9.44
N PRO A 959 -2.29 22.15 -8.17
CA PRO A 959 -1.36 21.14 -7.66
C PRO A 959 -1.97 19.74 -7.62
N GLY A 960 -1.14 18.71 -7.80
CA GLY A 960 -1.54 17.31 -7.69
C GLY A 960 -0.41 16.42 -7.18
N HIS A 961 -0.77 15.24 -6.67
CA HIS A 961 0.18 14.27 -6.13
C HIS A 961 0.91 13.56 -7.27
N MET A 962 2.24 13.63 -7.26
CA MET A 962 3.06 12.94 -8.24
C MET A 962 2.92 11.42 -8.10
N TYR A 963 2.91 10.69 -9.21
CA TYR A 963 2.88 9.23 -9.25
C TYR A 963 1.72 8.60 -8.46
N HIS A 964 0.57 9.29 -8.38
CA HIS A 964 -0.60 8.80 -7.66
C HIS A 964 -1.07 7.44 -8.21
N ALA A 965 -1.30 6.49 -7.30
CA ALA A 965 -1.63 5.09 -7.55
C ALA A 965 -0.57 4.29 -8.33
N TYR A 966 0.70 4.72 -8.36
CA TYR A 966 1.80 3.85 -8.81
C TYR A 966 2.15 2.80 -7.74
N PRO A 967 2.57 1.59 -8.12
CA PRO A 967 3.19 0.67 -7.17
C PRO A 967 4.40 1.31 -6.45
N ALA A 968 4.52 1.09 -5.13
CA ALA A 968 5.49 1.79 -4.28
C ALA A 968 6.95 1.70 -4.75
N ASN A 969 7.34 0.60 -5.37
CA ASN A 969 8.74 0.31 -5.70
C ASN A 969 9.12 0.60 -7.17
N LEU A 970 8.20 1.16 -7.97
CA LEU A 970 8.53 1.59 -9.33
C LEU A 970 9.18 2.96 -9.32
N GLY A 971 10.36 3.09 -9.94
CA GLY A 971 11.20 4.29 -9.83
C GLY A 971 10.61 5.60 -10.38
N GLY A 972 9.70 5.54 -11.36
CA GLY A 972 9.34 6.74 -12.13
C GLY A 972 10.51 7.25 -12.99
N ASN A 973 10.44 8.49 -13.47
CA ASN A 973 11.59 9.13 -14.11
C ASN A 973 12.69 9.39 -13.07
N PHE A 974 13.90 8.90 -13.34
CA PHE A 974 15.09 9.16 -12.53
C PHE A 974 14.87 8.87 -11.05
N GLU A 975 14.23 7.74 -10.76
CA GLU A 975 14.00 7.25 -9.41
C GLU A 975 13.25 8.26 -8.53
N ALA A 976 12.35 9.04 -9.15
CA ALA A 976 11.49 10.02 -8.50
C ALA A 976 10.73 9.53 -7.29
N THR A 977 10.36 8.26 -7.29
CA THR A 977 9.60 7.68 -6.18
C THR A 977 10.50 7.09 -5.08
N LEU A 978 11.82 7.02 -5.29
CA LEU A 978 12.76 6.23 -4.49
C LEU A 978 13.90 7.05 -3.87
N LEU A 979 14.21 8.25 -4.40
CA LEU A 979 15.28 9.11 -3.87
C LEU A 979 14.75 10.44 -3.32
N ALA A 980 15.41 10.90 -2.26
CA ALA A 980 15.15 12.22 -1.71
C ALA A 980 15.38 13.29 -2.77
N ARG A 981 14.55 14.34 -2.77
CA ARG A 981 14.63 15.43 -3.73
C ARG A 981 13.92 16.67 -3.26
N ASP A 982 14.39 17.80 -3.75
CA ASP A 982 13.69 19.06 -3.63
C ASP A 982 12.43 19.05 -4.50
N MET A 983 11.32 19.51 -3.93
CA MET A 983 9.99 19.57 -4.55
C MET A 983 9.35 20.93 -4.33
N GLY A 984 8.33 21.24 -5.13
CA GLY A 984 7.53 22.45 -4.95
C GLY A 984 6.71 22.45 -3.65
N ALA A 985 6.16 21.29 -3.30
CA ALA A 985 5.41 21.10 -2.06
C ALA A 985 5.35 19.62 -1.66
N VAL A 986 5.07 19.40 -0.38
CA VAL A 986 4.74 18.11 0.23
C VAL A 986 3.45 18.27 1.04
N THR A 987 2.76 17.16 1.35
CA THR A 987 1.47 17.25 2.06
C THR A 987 1.63 17.29 3.57
N ALA A 988 0.76 18.03 4.26
CA ALA A 988 0.70 18.08 5.72
C ALA A 988 0.10 16.83 6.37
N ALA A 989 -0.27 15.80 5.60
CA ALA A 989 -0.60 14.49 6.17
C ALA A 989 0.60 13.86 6.91
N CYS A 990 1.84 14.17 6.49
CA CYS A 990 3.07 13.94 7.25
C CYS A 990 4.17 14.92 6.78
N LEU A 991 4.31 16.06 7.48
CA LEU A 991 5.24 17.14 7.16
C LEU A 991 6.00 17.58 8.40
N MET A 992 7.33 17.66 8.33
CA MET A 992 8.17 18.21 9.38
C MET A 992 8.73 19.58 8.99
N VAL A 993 8.77 20.52 9.95
CA VAL A 993 9.34 21.85 9.79
C VAL A 993 10.01 22.28 11.09
N SER A 994 11.12 23.02 11.04
CA SER A 994 11.62 23.70 12.24
C SER A 994 10.63 24.78 12.70
N ARG A 995 10.47 24.93 14.02
CA ARG A 995 9.63 26.00 14.60
C ARG A 995 10.05 27.38 14.11
N LYS A 996 11.36 27.62 14.01
CA LYS A 996 11.95 28.87 13.50
C LYS A 996 11.44 29.19 12.09
N VAL A 997 11.40 28.21 11.18
CA VAL A 997 10.91 28.41 9.82
C VAL A 997 9.39 28.57 9.82
N PHE A 998 8.65 27.76 10.58
CA PHE A 998 7.19 27.86 10.70
C PHE A 998 6.75 29.26 11.15
N GLU A 999 7.39 29.80 12.19
CA GLU A 999 7.13 31.15 12.70
C GLU A 999 7.56 32.23 11.70
N ALA A 1000 8.70 32.05 11.02
CA ALA A 1000 9.22 33.02 10.06
C ALA A 1000 8.31 33.21 8.83
N VAL A 1001 7.61 32.16 8.40
CA VAL A 1001 6.63 32.24 7.29
C VAL A 1001 5.21 32.56 7.76
N GLY A 1002 4.98 32.65 9.08
CA GLY A 1002 3.69 33.05 9.67
C GLY A 1002 2.70 31.90 9.91
N GLY A 1003 3.15 30.65 9.92
CA GLY A 1003 2.30 29.47 10.05
C GLY A 1003 1.47 29.17 8.80
N MET A 1004 0.41 28.38 8.94
CA MET A 1004 -0.53 28.07 7.86
C MET A 1004 -1.59 29.16 7.70
N ASP A 1005 -1.96 29.47 6.46
CA ASP A 1005 -2.99 30.45 6.15
C ASP A 1005 -4.40 29.93 6.51
N GLU A 1006 -5.05 30.55 7.49
CA GLU A 1006 -6.37 30.15 7.97
C GLU A 1006 -7.51 30.45 6.99
N GLU A 1007 -7.28 31.25 5.94
CA GLU A 1007 -8.24 31.41 4.84
C GLU A 1007 -8.31 30.15 3.93
N LEU A 1008 -7.26 29.31 3.95
CA LEU A 1008 -7.20 28.02 3.26
C LEU A 1008 -7.58 26.88 4.21
N ALA A 1009 -8.84 26.88 4.65
CA ALA A 1009 -9.30 26.05 5.77
C ALA A 1009 -9.16 24.53 5.53
N VAL A 1010 -9.33 24.03 4.30
CA VAL A 1010 -9.32 22.58 4.01
C VAL A 1010 -8.34 22.21 2.91
N ASN A 1011 -8.34 22.92 1.80
CA ASN A 1011 -7.50 22.61 0.64
C ASN A 1011 -6.37 23.62 0.50
N TYR A 1012 -5.28 23.19 -0.13
CA TYR A 1012 -4.11 24.00 -0.50
C TYR A 1012 -3.32 24.63 0.66
N ASN A 1013 -3.68 24.40 1.92
CA ASN A 1013 -2.96 24.96 3.08
C ASN A 1013 -1.50 24.49 3.16
N ASP A 1014 -1.26 23.21 2.91
CA ASP A 1014 0.07 22.60 2.88
C ASP A 1014 0.90 23.09 1.68
N VAL A 1015 0.29 23.17 0.50
CA VAL A 1015 0.92 23.71 -0.71
C VAL A 1015 1.28 25.19 -0.54
N ASP A 1016 0.36 26.00 -0.02
CA ASP A 1016 0.59 27.41 0.28
C ASP A 1016 1.72 27.63 1.29
N PHE A 1017 1.75 26.80 2.34
CA PHE A 1017 2.81 26.81 3.33
C PHE A 1017 4.16 26.47 2.70
N CYS A 1018 4.25 25.40 1.89
CA CYS A 1018 5.48 25.01 1.20
C CYS A 1018 5.98 26.10 0.23
N LEU A 1019 5.08 26.73 -0.54
CA LEU A 1019 5.45 27.83 -1.43
C LEU A 1019 5.94 29.06 -0.66
N SER A 1020 5.37 29.34 0.51
CA SER A 1020 5.87 30.39 1.41
C SER A 1020 7.27 30.08 1.95
N VAL A 1021 7.55 28.81 2.27
CA VAL A 1021 8.88 28.31 2.63
C VAL A 1021 9.87 28.48 1.48
N LEU A 1022 9.52 28.06 0.26
CA LEU A 1022 10.37 28.25 -0.93
C LEU A 1022 10.68 29.74 -1.19
N LYS A 1023 9.67 30.60 -1.09
CA LYS A 1023 9.83 32.06 -1.26
C LYS A 1023 10.76 32.69 -0.22
N SER A 1024 10.96 32.06 0.93
CA SER A 1024 11.92 32.49 1.95
C SER A 1024 13.37 32.09 1.64
N GLY A 1025 13.62 31.43 0.49
CA GLY A 1025 14.94 30.95 0.06
C GLY A 1025 15.34 29.62 0.70
N LYS A 1026 14.39 28.86 1.22
CA LYS A 1026 14.59 27.53 1.82
C LYS A 1026 14.12 26.43 0.87
N ARG A 1027 14.54 25.20 1.11
CA ARG A 1027 14.13 24.01 0.34
C ARG A 1027 12.97 23.26 0.99
N VAL A 1028 12.22 22.53 0.16
CA VAL A 1028 11.18 21.59 0.57
C VAL A 1028 11.62 20.22 0.08
N VAL A 1029 11.93 19.29 0.98
CA VAL A 1029 12.53 18.00 0.62
C VAL A 1029 11.53 16.86 0.81
N MET A 1030 11.30 16.08 -0.25
CA MET A 1030 10.56 14.83 -0.14
C MET A 1030 11.53 13.71 0.29
N CYS A 1031 11.19 12.97 1.34
CA CYS A 1031 11.98 11.88 1.92
C CYS A 1031 11.27 10.52 1.71
N PRO A 1032 11.62 9.72 0.68
CA PRO A 1032 10.86 8.52 0.32
C PRO A 1032 11.11 7.31 1.24
N THR A 1033 12.16 7.38 2.05
CA THR A 1033 12.54 6.38 3.07
C THR A 1033 11.63 6.44 4.30
N ALA A 1034 11.11 7.62 4.65
CA ALA A 1034 10.03 7.76 5.62
C ALA A 1034 8.70 7.35 4.98
N GLN A 1035 8.20 6.15 5.30
CA GLN A 1035 6.99 5.59 4.72
C GLN A 1035 5.89 5.40 5.77
N LEU A 1036 4.68 5.80 5.41
CA LEU A 1036 3.47 5.63 6.20
C LEU A 1036 2.32 5.18 5.28
N TYR A 1037 1.39 4.41 5.83
CA TYR A 1037 0.07 4.29 5.21
C TYR A 1037 -0.80 5.49 5.59
N HIS A 1038 -1.63 5.96 4.66
CA HIS A 1038 -2.65 6.98 4.91
C HIS A 1038 -4.00 6.48 4.36
N PHE A 1039 -4.98 6.31 5.24
CA PHE A 1039 -6.27 5.67 4.95
C PHE A 1039 -7.34 6.65 4.45
N GLU A 1040 -6.92 7.65 3.67
CA GLU A 1040 -7.70 8.79 3.20
C GLU A 1040 -9.19 8.50 2.91
N SER A 1041 -10.06 9.48 3.22
CA SER A 1041 -11.53 9.45 3.06
C SER A 1041 -12.33 8.79 4.19
N MET A 1042 -11.69 8.16 5.19
CA MET A 1042 -12.42 7.68 6.37
C MET A 1042 -13.07 8.81 7.20
N SER A 1043 -12.52 10.04 7.17
CA SER A 1043 -13.02 11.16 7.97
C SER A 1043 -13.73 12.27 7.17
N ARG A 1044 -13.47 12.41 5.86
CA ARG A 1044 -13.83 13.63 5.09
C ARG A 1044 -14.98 13.47 4.09
N GLY A 1045 -15.09 12.33 3.39
CA GLY A 1045 -16.02 12.13 2.26
C GLY A 1045 -15.75 13.06 1.05
N ALA A 1046 -16.37 12.78 -0.10
CA ALA A 1046 -16.06 13.48 -1.35
C ALA A 1046 -16.58 14.94 -1.44
N GLU A 1047 -15.84 15.83 -2.12
CA GLU A 1047 -16.11 17.27 -2.29
C GLU A 1047 -17.00 17.59 -3.52
N VAL A 1048 -18.06 16.81 -3.74
CA VAL A 1048 -18.76 16.78 -5.05
C VAL A 1048 -19.98 17.70 -5.13
N SER A 1049 -20.54 18.14 -4.00
CA SER A 1049 -21.77 18.94 -3.99
C SER A 1049 -21.93 19.88 -2.78
N GLY A 1050 -22.83 20.85 -2.89
CA GLY A 1050 -23.25 21.73 -1.81
C GLY A 1050 -22.18 22.72 -1.30
N ALA A 1051 -22.17 22.96 0.01
CA ALA A 1051 -21.28 23.94 0.66
C ALA A 1051 -19.79 23.57 0.55
N LYS A 1052 -19.47 22.27 0.49
CA LYS A 1052 -18.11 21.75 0.30
C LYS A 1052 -17.51 22.16 -1.04
N ALA A 1053 -18.25 21.93 -2.13
CA ALA A 1053 -17.85 22.34 -3.47
C ALA A 1053 -17.67 23.87 -3.59
N LEU A 1054 -18.55 24.67 -2.97
CA LEU A 1054 -18.42 26.14 -2.96
C LEU A 1054 -17.15 26.59 -2.22
N ARG A 1055 -16.85 26.00 -1.05
CA ARG A 1055 -15.61 26.27 -0.32
C ARG A 1055 -14.39 25.90 -1.17
N PHE A 1056 -14.36 24.70 -1.76
CA PHE A 1056 -13.26 24.25 -2.62
C PHE A 1056 -12.97 25.25 -3.75
N GLN A 1057 -14.01 25.72 -4.46
CA GLN A 1057 -13.83 26.73 -5.52
C GLN A 1057 -13.33 28.07 -4.98
N SER A 1058 -13.78 28.48 -3.78
CA SER A 1058 -13.31 29.70 -3.13
C SER A 1058 -11.83 29.61 -2.73
N GLU A 1059 -11.42 28.51 -2.08
CA GLU A 1059 -10.03 28.24 -1.68
C GLU A 1059 -9.12 28.14 -2.90
N ARG A 1060 -9.58 27.46 -3.97
CA ARG A 1060 -8.86 27.43 -5.25
C ARG A 1060 -8.67 28.83 -5.83
N GLY A 1061 -9.71 29.66 -5.83
CA GLY A 1061 -9.62 31.04 -6.31
C GLY A 1061 -8.65 31.91 -5.49
N LEU A 1062 -8.63 31.71 -4.17
CA LEU A 1062 -7.67 32.35 -3.25
C LEU A 1062 -6.24 31.91 -3.56
N PHE A 1063 -5.99 30.60 -3.66
CA PHE A 1063 -4.69 30.02 -3.97
C PHE A 1063 -4.16 30.52 -5.31
N MET A 1064 -4.99 30.47 -6.37
CA MET A 1064 -4.64 30.97 -7.72
C MET A 1064 -4.26 32.46 -7.71
N ARG A 1065 -4.92 33.27 -6.87
CA ARG A 1065 -4.63 34.69 -6.74
C ARG A 1065 -3.29 34.94 -6.02
N LYS A 1066 -2.96 34.10 -5.04
CA LYS A 1066 -1.75 34.22 -4.22
C LYS A 1066 -0.50 33.73 -4.97
N TRP A 1067 -0.65 32.67 -5.78
CA TRP A 1067 0.44 31.98 -6.48
C TRP A 1067 0.16 31.79 -7.99
N PRO A 1068 -0.04 32.85 -8.79
CA PRO A 1068 -0.29 32.71 -10.23
C PRO A 1068 0.85 32.03 -11.01
N GLU A 1069 2.08 32.06 -10.49
CA GLU A 1069 3.28 31.51 -11.09
C GLU A 1069 3.28 29.97 -11.16
N VAL A 1070 2.63 29.28 -10.22
CA VAL A 1070 2.62 27.80 -10.22
C VAL A 1070 1.68 27.22 -11.29
N PHE A 1071 0.91 28.07 -11.97
CA PHE A 1071 0.00 27.69 -13.05
C PHE A 1071 0.61 27.86 -14.45
N ARG A 1072 1.93 28.10 -14.54
CA ARG A 1072 2.67 28.25 -15.80
C ARG A 1072 3.91 27.37 -15.78
N ALA A 1073 4.16 26.63 -16.87
CA ALA A 1073 5.26 25.69 -16.96
C ALA A 1073 6.63 26.37 -16.76
N GLU A 1074 6.77 27.61 -17.21
CA GLU A 1074 8.04 28.36 -17.16
C GLU A 1074 8.39 28.92 -15.77
N THR A 1075 7.42 28.94 -14.85
CA THR A 1075 7.60 29.54 -13.52
C THR A 1075 7.20 28.61 -12.37
N ALA A 1076 6.61 27.45 -12.67
CA ALA A 1076 6.30 26.45 -11.67
C ALA A 1076 7.60 25.79 -11.16
N PRO A 1077 7.81 25.69 -9.83
CA PRO A 1077 9.03 25.13 -9.27
C PRO A 1077 9.31 23.71 -9.78
N PHE A 1078 10.58 23.42 -10.08
CA PHE A 1078 11.07 22.08 -10.45
C PHE A 1078 10.40 21.45 -11.68
N THR A 1079 9.71 22.24 -12.50
CA THR A 1079 9.03 21.77 -13.72
C THR A 1079 10.00 21.81 -14.90
N ASN A 1080 10.16 20.69 -15.62
CA ASN A 1080 10.89 20.67 -16.89
C ASN A 1080 9.90 20.90 -18.05
N PRO A 1081 10.14 21.87 -18.96
CA PRO A 1081 9.23 22.19 -20.07
C PRO A 1081 9.09 21.09 -21.14
N ASN A 1082 10.01 20.12 -21.16
CA ASN A 1082 9.93 18.94 -22.02
C ASN A 1082 8.96 17.88 -21.48
N LEU A 1083 8.47 18.06 -20.25
CA LEU A 1083 7.43 17.24 -19.63
C LEU A 1083 6.06 17.89 -19.80
N ALA A 1084 5.01 17.09 -19.94
CA ALA A 1084 3.64 17.57 -20.09
C ALA A 1084 3.20 18.33 -18.83
N PHE A 1085 2.91 19.62 -18.97
CA PHE A 1085 2.57 20.46 -17.81
C PHE A 1085 1.21 20.10 -17.19
N GLY A 1086 1.23 19.77 -15.90
CA GLY A 1086 0.07 19.26 -15.17
C GLY A 1086 -0.17 17.76 -15.28
N ASP A 1087 0.69 17.04 -16.01
CA ASP A 1087 0.78 15.60 -15.91
C ASP A 1087 1.59 15.21 -14.66
N MET A 1088 1.08 14.23 -13.90
CA MET A 1088 1.66 13.81 -12.62
C MET A 1088 2.55 12.56 -12.74
N PHE A 1089 2.74 12.07 -13.96
CA PHE A 1089 3.55 10.90 -14.31
C PHE A 1089 4.77 11.26 -15.15
N GLU A 1090 4.96 12.55 -15.42
CA GLU A 1090 6.10 13.11 -16.13
C GLU A 1090 6.24 12.49 -17.53
N GLU A 1091 5.16 12.53 -18.30
CA GLU A 1091 5.13 12.18 -19.73
C GLU A 1091 5.82 13.25 -20.60
N ILE A 1092 6.23 12.88 -21.83
CA ILE A 1092 6.81 13.83 -22.79
C ILE A 1092 5.78 14.86 -23.23
N ASN A 1093 6.19 16.13 -23.31
CA ASN A 1093 5.40 17.19 -23.89
C ASN A 1093 5.38 17.09 -25.43
N HIS A 1094 4.35 16.47 -26.00
CA HIS A 1094 4.22 16.40 -27.46
C HIS A 1094 3.84 17.74 -28.11
N GLY A 1095 3.31 18.69 -27.33
CA GLY A 1095 2.84 19.99 -27.79
C GLY A 1095 1.72 19.95 -28.85
N GLN A 1096 0.86 20.97 -28.87
CA GLN A 1096 0.47 21.56 -30.17
C GLN A 1096 1.53 22.63 -30.45
N ARG A 1097 2.12 22.67 -31.64
CA ARG A 1097 2.99 23.78 -32.04
C ARG A 1097 2.25 25.09 -31.81
N GLU A 1098 2.52 25.78 -30.71
CA GLU A 1098 2.36 27.23 -30.73
C GLU A 1098 3.42 27.73 -31.70
N SER A 1099 2.98 27.96 -32.93
CA SER A 1099 3.73 28.70 -33.91
C SER A 1099 3.99 30.09 -33.34
N ILE A 1100 5.14 30.25 -32.70
CA ILE A 1100 5.68 31.57 -32.36
C ILE A 1100 6.11 32.17 -33.69
N TRP A 1101 5.26 33.02 -34.25
CA TRP A 1101 5.58 33.93 -35.36
C TRP A 1101 5.86 35.32 -34.83
#